data_AF-A0A8S2TSN1-F1
#
_entry.id   AF-A0A8S2TSN1-F1
#
_cell.length_a   1.000
_cell.length_b   1.000
_cell.length_c   1.000
_cell.angle_alpha   90.00
_cell.angle_beta   90.00
_cell.angle_gamma   90.00
#
_symmetry.space_group_name_H-M   'P 1'
#
loop_
_entity.id
_entity.type
_entity.pdbx_description
1 polymer ?
#
loop_
_entity_poly.entity_id
_entity_poly.type
_entity_poly.pdbx_seq_one_letter_code
_entity_poly.pdbx_strand_id
1 'polypeptide(L)'
;RQNLIKNDWSLTGEYCLRLKNKNDFLLRTFNPKTQDRSYQAACWMRTTNTNAETIDAFKAIIKTNKKDIIGIVTANLLICRGEWCYFEINIDLPQIKNDGALAPIYSATLNNKLYFFQEDAIKIEEEQNPGFSALGISRSTATEQLFSNAHDLELRSLVAPEIQIAFLQNTLPDVMANKSTYKHIHEQYKQYQENVNQCVYQINDNIGLKENQRLDFMNLLEHIKQQPKHKVYYQQLNELKVISDRIKVELENYSKAEDTFKDFIKHVIATHDYLTYFINTLDDQTIITSAFDAIARLNNIRFYIWKTNSNNELILFRTNEEKVIKPQQTVHLSYPTNTAPFQKLIDVTNKCLSKDKRESLRRGHENLLIDLIVQPTNDYSLDIDHIRFSPRDQQFYARVYHPQTYQVTALLDGNGSIKYMFYNQQYEPLAVMDWNKYLNELSIHGRHGTALQFGSTLGREQPRSQMKIKPMHGFYEDFSKTSFEEKWLIETINNWKRMPGCLSHTGKSRDSLILQNEWLDEYSAGFRVLLDLKSDAKIEIKCHQHSIIVECLNSGKTNLIVNHKSISSVPSCGEYLIVAEGNRLWLWINGQLQIDQAFTVRVNNSNYLSLNLTGNISLNQLFLFSKAAIDVVYKNILDEELQTIQLESSRSAIVSQTLYDDLGRQAIVIKPTQIIVDDDKPLLAFQNDFIQNGFIHQNNSVWRTGKLIGTVNKFNPKDEGYCYSEVRYADNPLNEKISTGQPGRLFRVDEIGCLKYTRDAQSSFINLLFPSTKGYSAQVCIQPNGTKQITVLDLHGNQVALYVYTNMGNNLLTTYEYNDEDRLIKVLPPAYHAHHDIGTLGQVIPYAQLMNQWQTNEQQGKLQNKFSTRMAYDNDGQVIERISPDTSKQILIYSREKLLRFILQHDINGKPCRVVYNQYDTRGDLASQGYSTEYLCQEDLQNLANNYGDLPKAILYLQTAKNNNSTNASFRSKSVVSIITQLGGIWRESSTYLHEGKLSTREITTFSDNIPHTHRVDYTYFGEHVSSITYPMLYKNQPLIVVYSRNKQSRITAIGTPDNAEQWAKFNYAAHGQVSDEMHISNSFATHYDYNSPGYLETLQNKYLNETVYYTEGSYGQGGFFDGTIARTQFKALWFDHCDRRRLSLSPETFRQRLETAGTHITLKQAEYYLQLLENAGFLDKNRHVIKAFLPRESALYLPRECGGTFGYKLAELLNE
;
A
#
# COMPACT_ATOMS: atom_id res chain seq x y z
N ARG A 1 43.46 -16.17 10.29
CA ARG A 1 43.31 -16.40 8.83
C ARG A 1 42.89 -17.85 8.63
N GLN A 2 41.91 -18.09 7.76
CA GLN A 2 41.25 -19.36 7.38
C GLN A 2 40.25 -19.95 8.41
N ASN A 3 39.08 -20.32 7.89
CA ASN A 3 37.87 -20.89 8.52
C ASN A 3 36.85 -19.92 9.16
N LEU A 4 36.09 -19.21 8.32
CA LEU A 4 34.75 -18.64 8.58
C LEU A 4 34.16 -18.34 7.18
N ILE A 5 33.05 -18.86 6.64
CA ILE A 5 31.88 -19.61 7.09
C ILE A 5 31.37 -20.37 5.84
N LYS A 6 31.00 -21.65 5.97
CA LYS A 6 30.38 -22.49 4.93
C LYS A 6 28.93 -22.76 5.36
N ASN A 7 27.97 -22.53 4.45
CA ASN A 7 26.52 -22.73 4.57
C ASN A 7 25.72 -21.61 5.28
N ASP A 8 24.84 -20.99 4.47
CA ASP A 8 23.56 -20.37 4.83
C ASP A 8 23.54 -19.24 5.87
N TRP A 9 23.67 -18.01 5.37
CA TRP A 9 23.29 -16.81 6.10
C TRP A 9 21.77 -16.73 6.22
N SER A 10 21.26 -16.68 7.44
CA SER A 10 19.97 -16.07 7.78
C SER A 10 20.24 -15.13 8.94
N LEU A 11 20.31 -13.83 8.64
CA LEU A 11 20.37 -12.78 9.64
C LEU A 11 18.92 -12.30 9.86
N THR A 12 18.52 -12.18 11.13
CA THR A 12 17.12 -12.31 11.54
C THR A 12 16.49 -10.99 12.00
N GLY A 13 17.17 -9.85 11.87
CA GLY A 13 16.78 -8.60 12.54
C GLY A 13 16.91 -8.61 14.06
N GLU A 14 17.01 -9.77 14.72
CA GLU A 14 17.38 -9.86 16.14
C GLU A 14 18.89 -9.67 16.34
N TYR A 15 19.71 -10.09 15.37
CA TYR A 15 21.16 -9.97 15.40
C TYR A 15 21.66 -9.36 14.11
N CYS A 16 22.29 -8.19 14.19
CA CYS A 16 23.02 -7.60 13.07
C CYS A 16 24.46 -8.14 13.03
N LEU A 17 24.99 -8.38 11.84
CA LEU A 17 26.41 -8.63 11.68
C LEU A 17 27.15 -7.29 11.70
N ARG A 18 28.05 -7.10 12.67
CA ARG A 18 28.96 -5.95 12.70
C ARG A 18 30.28 -6.24 12.00
N LEU A 19 30.56 -5.53 10.92
CA LEU A 19 31.90 -5.40 10.33
C LEU A 19 32.59 -4.22 11.05
N LYS A 20 33.74 -4.43 11.70
CA LYS A 20 34.31 -3.43 12.62
C LYS A 20 35.18 -2.39 11.92
N ASN A 21 35.82 -2.74 10.82
CA ASN A 21 36.73 -1.86 10.09
C ASN A 21 36.84 -2.29 8.62
N LYS A 22 37.59 -1.51 7.83
CA LYS A 22 37.82 -1.73 6.40
C LYS A 22 38.41 -3.09 6.00
N ASN A 23 38.99 -3.85 6.93
CA ASN A 23 39.52 -5.19 6.64
C ASN A 23 38.46 -6.29 6.76
N ASP A 24 37.32 -5.99 7.38
CA ASP A 24 36.20 -6.90 7.52
C ASP A 24 35.30 -6.78 6.28
N PHE A 25 34.99 -7.88 5.61
CA PHE A 25 34.11 -7.90 4.45
C PHE A 25 33.28 -9.18 4.36
N LEU A 26 32.13 -9.08 3.72
CA LEU A 26 31.33 -10.19 3.24
C LEU A 26 31.50 -10.32 1.74
N LEU A 27 31.72 -11.54 1.26
CA LEU A 27 31.80 -11.86 -0.16
C LEU A 27 31.02 -13.14 -0.42
N ARG A 28 30.11 -13.11 -1.39
CA ARG A 28 29.43 -14.32 -1.90
C ARG A 28 29.35 -14.29 -3.42
N THR A 29 29.80 -15.37 -4.05
CA THR A 29 29.70 -15.59 -5.50
C THR A 29 28.42 -16.35 -5.85
N PHE A 30 27.65 -15.81 -6.79
CA PHE A 30 26.44 -16.42 -7.33
C PHE A 30 26.68 -16.85 -8.78
N ASN A 31 26.14 -18.01 -9.14
CA ASN A 31 26.11 -18.51 -10.52
C ASN A 31 24.64 -18.63 -10.95
N PRO A 32 24.05 -17.58 -11.57
CA PRO A 32 22.65 -17.59 -11.94
C PRO A 32 22.39 -18.64 -13.03
N LYS A 33 21.44 -19.55 -12.77
CA LYS A 33 21.05 -20.63 -13.71
C LYS A 33 20.43 -20.07 -14.99
N THR A 34 19.62 -19.02 -14.86
CA THR A 34 18.99 -18.29 -15.96
C THR A 34 19.66 -16.93 -16.10
N GLN A 35 20.25 -16.64 -17.26
CA GLN A 35 21.02 -15.42 -17.49
C GLN A 35 20.42 -14.53 -18.58
N ASP A 36 19.17 -14.80 -18.91
CA ASP A 36 18.28 -14.11 -19.84
C ASP A 36 17.34 -13.12 -19.12
N ARG A 37 17.66 -12.76 -17.87
CA ARG A 37 16.85 -11.89 -17.02
C ARG A 37 17.71 -11.03 -16.09
N SER A 38 17.12 -9.96 -15.56
CA SER A 38 17.75 -9.07 -14.59
C SER A 38 17.63 -9.63 -13.16
N TYR A 39 18.65 -9.35 -12.35
CA TYR A 39 18.76 -9.72 -10.94
C TYR A 39 18.83 -8.48 -10.07
N GLN A 40 18.43 -8.64 -8.82
CA GLN A 40 18.45 -7.60 -7.80
C GLN A 40 19.22 -8.12 -6.59
N ALA A 41 20.18 -7.33 -6.11
CA ALA A 41 20.77 -7.51 -4.80
C ALA A 41 20.32 -6.38 -3.88
N ALA A 42 20.01 -6.68 -2.62
CA ALA A 42 19.57 -5.68 -1.67
C ALA A 42 20.15 -5.93 -0.28
N CYS A 43 20.34 -4.88 0.51
CA CYS A 43 20.94 -4.96 1.83
C CYS A 43 20.35 -3.91 2.77
N TRP A 44 19.90 -4.32 3.95
CA TRP A 44 19.65 -3.39 5.06
C TRP A 44 20.91 -3.27 5.91
N MET A 45 21.42 -2.05 6.09
CA MET A 45 22.60 -1.79 6.88
C MET A 45 22.50 -0.48 7.67
N ARG A 46 23.18 -0.42 8.82
CA ARG A 46 23.39 0.78 9.61
C ARG A 46 24.85 1.19 9.54
N THR A 47 25.08 2.48 9.30
CA THR A 47 26.40 3.12 9.23
C THR A 47 26.45 4.26 10.23
N THR A 48 27.62 4.51 10.83
CA THR A 48 27.85 5.67 11.70
C THR A 48 28.01 6.99 10.94
N ASN A 49 27.93 6.96 9.60
CA ASN A 49 27.99 8.14 8.74
C ASN A 49 26.76 8.16 7.82
N THR A 50 25.78 9.01 8.12
CA THR A 50 24.44 9.05 7.51
C THR A 50 24.34 9.95 6.27
N ASN A 51 25.44 10.56 5.82
CA ASN A 51 25.40 11.67 4.85
C ASN A 51 25.79 11.29 3.40
N ALA A 52 25.73 10.02 3.01
CA ALA A 52 26.11 9.59 1.65
C ALA A 52 24.93 8.94 0.90
N GLU A 53 24.55 9.49 -0.27
CA GLU A 53 23.52 8.96 -1.17
C GLU A 53 23.93 7.65 -1.87
N THR A 54 25.23 7.35 -1.90
CA THR A 54 25.80 6.08 -2.35
C THR A 54 26.82 5.57 -1.35
N ILE A 55 26.85 4.26 -1.16
CA ILE A 55 27.80 3.61 -0.26
C ILE A 55 28.55 2.53 -1.05
N ASP A 56 29.86 2.76 -1.26
CA ASP A 56 30.81 1.77 -1.79
C ASP A 56 30.91 0.51 -0.92
N ALA A 57 30.33 0.55 0.28
CA ALA A 57 30.26 -0.57 1.18
C ALA A 57 29.33 -1.70 0.72
N PHE A 58 28.51 -1.52 -0.33
CA PHE A 58 27.77 -2.63 -0.95
C PHE A 58 27.88 -2.56 -2.48
N LYS A 59 28.45 -3.61 -3.09
CA LYS A 59 28.70 -3.67 -4.54
C LYS A 59 28.63 -5.08 -5.10
N ALA A 60 28.40 -5.19 -6.41
CA ALA A 60 28.40 -6.42 -7.17
C ALA A 60 29.51 -6.36 -8.24
N ILE A 61 30.29 -7.43 -8.35
CA ILE A 61 31.29 -7.61 -9.41
C ILE A 61 30.83 -8.74 -10.32
N ILE A 62 30.51 -8.44 -11.58
CA ILE A 62 30.15 -9.44 -12.58
C ILE A 62 31.44 -9.98 -13.23
N LYS A 63 31.56 -11.30 -13.33
CA LYS A 63 32.75 -11.99 -13.87
C LYS A 63 32.36 -13.11 -14.83
N THR A 64 33.27 -13.53 -15.70
CA THR A 64 33.09 -14.79 -16.45
C THR A 64 33.45 -16.00 -15.58
N ASN A 65 33.09 -17.21 -16.02
CA ASN A 65 33.58 -18.48 -15.44
C ASN A 65 35.11 -18.55 -15.29
N LYS A 66 35.85 -17.79 -16.11
CA LYS A 66 37.32 -17.70 -16.11
C LYS A 66 37.84 -16.61 -15.16
N LYS A 67 36.93 -15.97 -14.40
CA LYS A 67 37.16 -14.88 -13.44
C LYS A 67 37.55 -13.53 -14.05
N ASP A 68 37.39 -13.34 -15.37
CA ASP A 68 37.56 -12.04 -16.02
C ASP A 68 36.45 -11.09 -15.50
N ILE A 69 36.80 -9.91 -14.98
CA ILE A 69 35.83 -8.91 -14.51
C ILE A 69 35.18 -8.22 -15.71
N ILE A 70 33.86 -8.25 -15.74
CA ILE A 70 33.02 -7.71 -16.82
C ILE A 70 32.41 -6.36 -16.38
N GLY A 71 32.06 -6.22 -15.10
CA GLY A 71 31.61 -4.93 -14.56
C GLY A 71 31.48 -4.89 -13.06
N ILE A 72 31.39 -3.67 -12.51
CA ILE A 72 31.17 -3.40 -11.08
C ILE A 72 29.94 -2.48 -10.98
N VAL A 73 28.99 -2.84 -10.12
CA VAL A 73 27.79 -2.06 -9.84
C VAL A 73 27.74 -1.79 -8.33
N THR A 74 27.64 -0.53 -7.93
CA THR A 74 27.52 -0.12 -6.52
C THR A 74 26.05 0.03 -6.12
N ALA A 75 25.80 -0.02 -4.82
CA ALA A 75 24.44 0.06 -4.30
C ALA A 75 23.96 1.50 -4.13
N ASN A 76 22.71 1.72 -4.51
CA ASN A 76 22.00 2.97 -4.30
C ASN A 76 21.28 2.96 -2.97
N LEU A 77 21.37 4.05 -2.21
CA LEU A 77 20.51 4.26 -1.05
C LEU A 77 19.07 4.51 -1.52
N LEU A 78 18.11 3.74 -1.03
CA LEU A 78 16.70 3.91 -1.40
C LEU A 78 15.85 4.50 -0.28
N ILE A 79 16.12 4.12 0.97
CA ILE A 79 15.37 4.59 2.14
C ILE A 79 16.26 4.52 3.39
N CYS A 80 16.20 5.53 4.24
CA CYS A 80 16.71 5.48 5.61
C CYS A 80 15.56 5.75 6.60
N ARG A 81 15.57 5.06 7.74
CA ARG A 81 14.64 5.23 8.85
C ARG A 81 15.40 5.10 10.17
N GLY A 82 15.60 6.22 10.84
CA GLY A 82 16.56 6.31 11.95
C GLY A 82 17.97 6.01 11.45
N GLU A 83 18.67 5.09 12.11
CA GLU A 83 20.04 4.68 11.75
C GLU A 83 20.12 3.58 10.68
N TRP A 84 19.00 2.98 10.28
CA TRP A 84 18.96 1.87 9.32
C TRP A 84 18.63 2.36 7.91
N CYS A 85 19.39 1.87 6.93
CA CYS A 85 19.27 2.27 5.54
C CYS A 85 19.22 1.03 4.62
N TYR A 86 18.34 1.07 3.63
CA TYR A 86 18.17 0.03 2.62
C TYR A 86 18.88 0.42 1.32
N PHE A 87 19.75 -0.46 0.86
CA PHE A 87 20.58 -0.31 -0.32
C PHE A 87 20.25 -1.37 -1.36
N GLU A 88 20.39 -1.01 -2.63
CA GLU A 88 20.06 -1.93 -3.73
C GLU A 88 20.99 -1.80 -4.93
N ILE A 89 21.25 -2.95 -5.56
CA ILE A 89 22.01 -3.12 -6.79
C ILE A 89 21.11 -3.82 -7.82
N ASN A 90 20.93 -3.23 -9.00
CA ASN A 90 20.25 -3.86 -10.13
C ASN A 90 21.28 -4.37 -11.15
N ILE A 91 21.15 -5.64 -11.56
CA ILE A 91 22.09 -6.34 -12.43
C ILE A 91 21.34 -6.88 -13.64
N ASP A 92 21.46 -6.22 -14.79
CA ASP A 92 20.80 -6.65 -16.02
C ASP A 92 21.69 -7.58 -16.86
N LEU A 93 21.56 -8.89 -16.66
CA LEU A 93 22.38 -9.87 -17.38
C LEU A 93 22.11 -9.91 -18.89
N PRO A 94 20.86 -9.80 -19.39
CA PRO A 94 20.59 -9.66 -20.82
C PRO A 94 21.35 -8.51 -21.46
N GLN A 95 21.26 -7.33 -20.84
CA GLN A 95 21.97 -6.15 -21.32
C GLN A 95 23.49 -6.39 -21.30
N ILE A 96 24.03 -6.92 -20.20
CA ILE A 96 25.47 -7.23 -20.07
C ILE A 96 25.93 -8.22 -21.15
N LYS A 97 25.12 -9.24 -21.49
CA LYS A 97 25.43 -10.24 -22.53
C LYS A 97 25.34 -9.66 -23.94
N ASN A 98 24.36 -8.80 -24.20
CA ASN A 98 24.16 -8.18 -25.51
C ASN A 98 25.24 -7.13 -25.82
N ASP A 99 25.59 -6.34 -24.81
CA ASP A 99 26.45 -5.18 -24.96
C ASP A 99 27.95 -5.51 -24.85
N GLY A 100 28.31 -6.68 -24.29
CA GLY A 100 29.71 -7.08 -24.12
C GLY A 100 30.49 -6.27 -23.07
N ALA A 101 29.78 -5.49 -22.25
CA ALA A 101 30.19 -4.59 -21.14
C ALA A 101 31.15 -3.43 -21.50
N LEU A 102 30.99 -2.18 -21.05
CA LEU A 102 30.36 -1.56 -19.87
C LEU A 102 29.51 -0.33 -20.27
N ALA A 103 28.28 -0.21 -19.78
CA ALA A 103 27.65 1.09 -19.58
C ALA A 103 27.79 1.48 -18.10
N PRO A 104 28.32 2.66 -17.74
CA PRO A 104 28.04 3.22 -16.42
C PRO A 104 26.61 3.76 -16.48
N ILE A 105 25.64 3.04 -15.90
CA ILE A 105 24.37 3.69 -15.52
C ILE A 105 24.65 4.38 -14.18
N TYR A 106 24.80 5.69 -14.24
CA TYR A 106 25.04 6.60 -13.13
C TYR A 106 23.99 6.52 -12.03
N SER A 107 24.45 6.40 -10.79
CA SER A 107 24.08 7.20 -9.60
C SER A 107 25.00 6.74 -8.46
N ALA A 108 25.86 7.49 -7.76
CA ALA A 108 26.29 8.88 -7.65
C ALA A 108 27.77 8.87 -7.13
N THR A 109 28.49 9.98 -7.34
CA THR A 109 29.78 10.47 -6.76
C THR A 109 30.39 9.70 -5.55
N LEU A 110 31.71 9.45 -5.36
CA LEU A 110 32.93 10.29 -5.44
C LEU A 110 34.20 9.39 -5.18
N ASN A 111 35.37 9.68 -5.79
CA ASN A 111 36.76 9.23 -5.45
C ASN A 111 37.49 8.09 -6.21
N ASN A 112 37.55 8.19 -7.54
CA ASN A 112 38.81 8.20 -8.29
C ASN A 112 38.54 9.02 -9.56
N LYS A 113 38.66 10.34 -9.42
CA LYS A 113 37.89 11.27 -10.26
C LYS A 113 38.56 11.54 -11.61
N LEU A 114 37.93 11.08 -12.68
CA LEU A 114 37.88 11.83 -13.95
C LEU A 114 36.92 13.02 -13.74
N TYR A 115 37.33 14.24 -14.06
CA TYR A 115 36.48 15.43 -13.98
C TYR A 115 36.03 15.85 -15.38
N PHE A 116 34.72 15.98 -15.58
CA PHE A 116 34.11 16.58 -16.78
C PHE A 116 33.49 17.92 -16.38
N PHE A 117 33.83 18.99 -17.08
CA PHE A 117 33.30 20.33 -16.82
C PHE A 117 32.22 20.68 -17.85
N GLN A 118 31.07 21.16 -17.38
CA GLN A 118 30.04 21.80 -18.19
C GLN A 118 29.71 23.15 -17.53
N GLU A 119 29.55 24.20 -18.33
CA GLU A 119 29.68 25.61 -17.94
C GLU A 119 28.53 26.19 -17.09
N ASP A 120 27.56 25.40 -16.60
CA ASP A 120 26.36 25.96 -15.96
C ASP A 120 26.23 25.61 -14.45
N ALA A 121 26.70 26.57 -13.64
CA ALA A 121 26.21 27.03 -12.33
C ALA A 121 25.76 26.04 -11.22
N ILE A 122 26.62 25.86 -10.20
CA ILE A 122 26.22 25.80 -8.77
C ILE A 122 27.31 26.54 -7.96
N LYS A 123 26.95 27.58 -7.21
CA LYS A 123 27.86 28.26 -6.26
C LYS A 123 28.25 27.27 -5.16
N ILE A 124 29.52 26.86 -5.14
CA ILE A 124 30.10 26.02 -4.08
C ILE A 124 30.90 26.94 -3.16
N GLU A 125 30.82 26.71 -1.84
CA GLU A 125 31.53 27.47 -0.80
C GLU A 125 33.04 27.58 -1.07
N GLU A 126 33.65 28.72 -0.67
CA GLU A 126 34.96 29.25 -1.11
C GLU A 126 36.15 28.27 -1.08
N GLU A 127 36.10 27.19 -0.31
CA GLU A 127 37.21 26.24 -0.12
C GLU A 127 37.05 24.90 -0.86
N GLN A 128 35.91 24.60 -1.47
CA GLN A 128 35.69 23.33 -2.21
C GLN A 128 35.61 23.52 -3.73
N ASN A 129 36.53 24.30 -4.28
CA ASN A 129 36.62 24.51 -5.71
C ASN A 129 37.16 23.25 -6.43
N PRO A 130 36.45 22.71 -7.43
CA PRO A 130 36.81 21.45 -8.09
C PRO A 130 38.19 21.48 -8.80
N GLY A 131 38.66 22.64 -9.28
CA GLY A 131 39.97 22.76 -9.94
C GLY A 131 41.15 22.61 -8.98
N PHE A 132 41.11 23.33 -7.86
CA PHE A 132 42.12 23.23 -6.79
C PHE A 132 42.05 21.87 -6.08
N SER A 133 40.83 21.37 -5.86
CA SER A 133 40.59 20.03 -5.30
C SER A 133 41.14 18.91 -6.18
N ALA A 134 41.10 19.05 -7.52
CA ALA A 134 41.68 18.08 -8.44
C ALA A 134 43.21 17.97 -8.30
N LEU A 135 43.87 19.07 -7.95
CA LEU A 135 45.30 19.13 -7.67
C LEU A 135 45.65 18.80 -6.21
N GLY A 136 44.66 18.57 -5.35
CA GLY A 136 44.88 18.25 -3.94
C GLY A 136 45.45 19.41 -3.11
N ILE A 137 45.32 20.66 -3.58
CA ILE A 137 45.82 21.86 -2.91
C ILE A 137 44.70 22.87 -2.69
N SER A 138 44.84 23.72 -1.68
CA SER A 138 43.88 24.81 -1.45
C SER A 138 44.16 26.00 -2.38
N ARG A 139 43.14 26.84 -2.60
CA ARG A 139 43.25 28.08 -3.38
C ARG A 139 44.32 29.02 -2.82
N SER A 140 44.36 29.21 -1.50
CA SER A 140 45.34 30.07 -0.83
C SER A 140 46.76 29.53 -0.97
N THR A 141 46.96 28.22 -0.80
CA THR A 141 48.26 27.56 -0.98
C THR A 141 48.76 27.70 -2.41
N ALA A 142 47.88 27.54 -3.41
CA ALA A 142 48.24 27.68 -4.82
C ALA A 142 48.67 29.11 -5.17
N THR A 143 47.94 30.12 -4.66
CA THR A 143 48.32 31.52 -4.82
C THR A 143 49.67 31.80 -4.20
N GLU A 144 49.89 31.39 -2.94
CA GLU A 144 51.16 31.61 -2.24
C GLU A 144 52.33 30.97 -3.00
N GLN A 145 52.18 29.72 -3.46
CA GLN A 145 53.20 29.02 -4.24
C GLN A 145 53.56 29.76 -5.55
N LEU A 146 52.57 30.23 -6.31
CA LEU A 146 52.83 30.98 -7.54
C LEU A 146 53.48 32.35 -7.27
N PHE A 147 53.08 33.02 -6.18
CA PHE A 147 53.66 34.30 -5.78
C PHE A 147 55.10 34.17 -5.31
N SER A 148 55.41 33.18 -4.47
CA SER A 148 56.75 32.90 -3.97
C SER A 148 57.72 32.49 -5.07
N ASN A 149 57.21 31.93 -6.18
CA ASN A 149 58.02 31.51 -7.33
C ASN A 149 57.90 32.46 -8.54
N ALA A 150 57.30 33.64 -8.39
CA ALA A 150 57.07 34.57 -9.51
C ALA A 150 58.37 35.06 -10.18
N HIS A 151 59.51 35.02 -9.49
CA HIS A 151 60.81 35.36 -10.07
C HIS A 151 61.24 34.38 -11.19
N ASP A 152 60.72 33.13 -11.17
CA ASP A 152 61.05 32.08 -12.13
C ASP A 152 60.51 32.42 -13.54
N LEU A 153 61.42 32.61 -14.49
CA LEU A 153 61.08 32.93 -15.88
C LEU A 153 60.41 31.76 -16.60
N GLU A 154 60.75 30.52 -16.26
CA GLU A 154 60.16 29.32 -16.84
C GLU A 154 58.70 29.20 -16.40
N LEU A 155 58.44 29.42 -15.11
CA LEU A 155 57.08 29.44 -14.54
C LEU A 155 56.23 30.56 -15.15
N ARG A 156 56.78 31.78 -15.27
CA ARG A 156 56.09 32.90 -15.92
C ARG A 156 55.81 32.65 -17.40
N SER A 157 56.74 32.00 -18.09
CA SER A 157 56.56 31.60 -19.49
C SER A 157 55.43 30.59 -19.66
N LEU A 158 55.12 29.79 -18.63
CA LEU A 158 53.94 28.92 -18.65
C LEU A 158 52.63 29.73 -18.59
N VAL A 159 52.56 30.84 -17.85
CA VAL A 159 51.29 31.59 -17.71
C VAL A 159 51.16 32.72 -18.73
N ALA A 160 52.27 33.16 -19.33
CA ALA A 160 52.30 34.25 -20.30
C ALA A 160 51.26 34.11 -21.43
N PRO A 161 51.05 32.94 -22.07
CA PRO A 161 50.02 32.78 -23.08
C PRO A 161 48.58 33.12 -22.62
N GLU A 162 48.20 32.82 -21.37
CA GLU A 162 46.88 33.20 -20.83
C GLU A 162 46.76 34.72 -20.66
N ILE A 163 47.84 35.38 -20.21
CA ILE A 163 47.90 36.84 -20.10
C ILE A 163 47.74 37.47 -21.49
N GLN A 164 48.34 36.89 -22.52
CA GLN A 164 48.21 37.36 -23.90
C GLN A 164 46.78 37.21 -24.43
N ILE A 165 46.10 36.09 -24.15
CA ILE A 165 44.69 35.93 -24.54
C ILE A 165 43.82 36.96 -23.83
N ALA A 166 43.96 37.09 -22.51
CA ALA A 166 43.18 38.05 -21.74
C ALA A 166 43.45 39.49 -22.21
N PHE A 167 44.68 39.79 -22.63
CA PHE A 167 45.05 41.05 -23.27
C PHE A 167 44.28 41.28 -24.56
N LEU A 168 44.27 40.28 -25.46
CA LEU A 168 43.62 40.36 -26.78
C LEU A 168 42.09 40.39 -26.67
N GLN A 169 41.52 39.76 -25.66
CA GLN A 169 40.08 39.75 -25.38
C GLN A 169 39.60 40.96 -24.57
N ASN A 170 40.52 41.84 -24.15
CA ASN A 170 40.24 42.99 -23.29
C ASN A 170 39.58 42.59 -21.94
N THR A 171 40.00 41.46 -21.38
CA THR A 171 39.49 40.90 -20.11
C THR A 171 40.54 40.95 -18.99
N LEU A 172 41.65 41.67 -19.19
CA LEU A 172 42.64 41.89 -18.13
C LEU A 172 42.09 42.81 -17.02
N PRO A 173 42.46 42.57 -15.75
CA PRO A 173 42.02 43.40 -14.63
C PRO A 173 42.45 44.87 -14.76
N ASP A 174 41.65 45.78 -14.20
CA ASP A 174 41.87 47.24 -14.25
C ASP A 174 43.28 47.67 -13.83
N VAL A 175 43.87 46.99 -12.85
CA VAL A 175 45.24 47.26 -12.35
C VAL A 175 46.28 47.03 -13.45
N MET A 176 46.06 46.04 -14.31
CA MET A 176 46.93 45.73 -15.45
C MET A 176 46.59 46.59 -16.67
N ALA A 177 45.29 46.79 -16.94
CA ALA A 177 44.79 47.62 -18.04
C ALA A 177 45.18 49.10 -17.90
N ASN A 178 45.44 49.57 -16.67
CA ASN A 178 45.89 50.92 -16.39
C ASN A 178 47.41 51.14 -16.50
N LYS A 179 48.22 50.08 -16.67
CA LYS A 179 49.67 50.24 -16.87
C LYS A 179 49.95 50.93 -18.21
N SER A 180 50.89 51.87 -18.22
CA SER A 180 51.27 52.60 -19.45
C SER A 180 51.72 51.66 -20.57
N THR A 181 52.41 50.58 -20.23
CA THR A 181 52.83 49.53 -21.16
C THR A 181 51.64 48.79 -21.79
N TYR A 182 50.58 48.51 -21.01
CA TYR A 182 49.36 47.90 -21.55
C TYR A 182 48.68 48.84 -22.54
N LYS A 183 48.44 50.10 -22.14
CA LYS A 183 47.78 51.10 -23.00
C LYS A 183 48.53 51.30 -24.31
N HIS A 184 49.87 51.36 -24.25
CA HIS A 184 50.71 51.48 -25.42
C HIS A 184 50.56 50.30 -26.39
N ILE A 185 50.70 49.06 -25.90
CA ILE A 185 50.57 47.86 -26.74
C ILE A 185 49.13 47.71 -27.26
N HIS A 186 48.13 48.05 -26.44
CA HIS A 186 46.73 47.88 -26.79
C HIS A 186 46.28 48.90 -27.84
N GLU A 187 46.72 50.16 -27.75
CA GLU A 187 46.51 51.16 -28.81
C GLU A 187 47.19 50.74 -30.12
N GLN A 188 48.43 50.26 -30.07
CA GLN A 188 49.12 49.73 -31.26
C GLN A 188 48.35 48.54 -31.87
N TYR A 189 47.85 47.62 -31.04
CA TYR A 189 47.09 46.46 -31.49
C TYR A 189 45.74 46.84 -32.09
N LYS A 190 45.01 47.78 -31.48
CA LYS A 190 43.74 48.28 -32.00
C LYS A 190 43.92 48.98 -33.34
N GLN A 191 44.94 49.84 -33.45
CA GLN A 191 45.28 50.49 -34.71
C GLN A 191 45.70 49.48 -35.78
N TYR A 192 46.45 48.45 -35.41
CA TYR A 192 46.78 47.34 -36.30
C TYR A 192 45.53 46.57 -36.76
N GLN A 193 44.59 46.22 -35.87
CA GLN A 193 43.35 45.53 -36.24
C GLN A 193 42.47 46.37 -37.18
N GLU A 194 42.33 47.67 -36.92
CA GLU A 194 41.59 48.58 -37.81
C GLU A 194 42.26 48.65 -39.19
N ASN A 195 43.59 48.79 -39.24
CA ASN A 195 44.34 48.81 -40.49
C ASN A 195 44.25 47.48 -41.25
N VAL A 196 44.31 46.33 -40.56
CA VAL A 196 44.14 45.00 -41.17
C VAL A 196 42.74 44.84 -41.72
N ASN A 197 41.71 45.15 -40.94
CA ASN A 197 40.33 45.00 -41.39
C ASN A 197 40.02 45.89 -42.59
N GLN A 198 40.48 47.15 -42.58
CA GLN A 198 40.33 48.05 -43.73
C GLN A 198 41.12 47.56 -44.94
N CYS A 199 42.38 47.15 -44.75
CA CYS A 199 43.24 46.71 -45.85
C CYS A 199 42.73 45.39 -46.46
N VAL A 200 42.36 44.41 -45.64
CA VAL A 200 41.77 43.13 -46.07
C VAL A 200 40.45 43.35 -46.80
N TYR A 201 39.58 44.23 -46.28
CA TYR A 201 38.32 44.55 -46.93
C TYR A 201 38.54 45.22 -48.30
N GLN A 202 39.36 46.26 -48.36
CA GLN A 202 39.68 46.98 -49.59
C GLN A 202 40.35 46.07 -50.62
N ILE A 203 41.28 45.23 -50.20
CA ILE A 203 42.01 44.35 -51.11
C ILE A 203 41.09 43.25 -51.63
N ASN A 204 40.29 42.60 -50.77
CA ASN A 204 39.30 41.61 -51.20
C ASN A 204 38.33 42.19 -52.25
N ASP A 205 37.86 43.43 -52.07
CA ASP A 205 37.01 44.13 -53.04
C ASP A 205 37.76 44.46 -54.34
N ASN A 206 38.99 44.96 -54.23
CA ASN A 206 39.79 45.34 -55.39
C ASN A 206 40.24 44.15 -56.25
N ILE A 207 40.37 42.95 -55.67
CA ILE A 207 40.64 41.72 -56.42
C ILE A 207 39.36 41.00 -56.89
N GLY A 208 38.19 41.57 -56.60
CA GLY A 208 36.89 41.14 -57.14
C GLY A 208 36.31 39.88 -56.48
N LEU A 209 36.67 39.57 -55.24
CA LEU A 209 36.11 38.43 -54.51
C LEU A 209 34.69 38.75 -54.01
N LYS A 210 33.73 37.87 -54.33
CA LYS A 210 32.35 37.98 -53.82
C LYS A 210 32.32 37.80 -52.30
N GLU A 211 31.28 38.31 -51.64
CA GLU A 211 31.18 38.36 -50.17
C GLU A 211 31.38 37.00 -49.48
N ASN A 212 30.88 35.92 -50.07
CA ASN A 212 31.06 34.54 -49.59
C ASN A 212 32.41 33.88 -49.97
N GLN A 213 33.29 34.63 -50.65
CA GLN A 213 34.62 34.20 -51.11
C GLN A 213 35.74 35.08 -50.55
N ARG A 214 35.42 36.05 -49.68
CA ARG A 214 36.43 36.94 -49.09
C ARG A 214 37.37 36.13 -48.21
N LEU A 215 38.67 36.38 -48.38
CA LEU A 215 39.74 35.72 -47.64
C LEU A 215 40.10 36.54 -46.40
N ASP A 216 40.37 35.88 -45.28
CA ASP A 216 40.99 36.52 -44.11
C ASP A 216 42.42 37.00 -44.42
N PHE A 217 43.02 37.76 -43.51
CA PHE A 217 44.33 38.38 -43.71
C PHE A 217 45.43 37.38 -44.15
N MET A 218 45.49 36.20 -43.53
CA MET A 218 46.55 35.22 -43.80
C MET A 218 46.33 34.52 -45.14
N ASN A 219 45.09 34.14 -45.42
CA ASN A 219 44.72 33.53 -46.70
C ASN A 219 44.82 34.53 -47.85
N LEU A 220 44.50 35.81 -47.63
CA LEU A 220 44.64 36.88 -48.61
C LEU A 220 46.11 37.19 -48.92
N LEU A 221 46.98 37.22 -47.90
CA LEU A 221 48.41 37.40 -48.07
C LEU A 221 49.01 36.27 -48.93
N GLU A 222 48.68 35.01 -48.66
CA GLU A 222 49.16 33.87 -49.45
C GLU A 222 48.54 33.83 -50.86
N HIS A 223 47.26 34.18 -51.01
CA HIS A 223 46.60 34.27 -52.31
C HIS A 223 47.26 35.32 -53.22
N ILE A 224 47.57 36.50 -52.66
CA ILE A 224 48.17 37.61 -53.41
C ILE A 224 49.65 37.35 -53.72
N LYS A 225 50.37 36.69 -52.82
CA LYS A 225 51.76 36.25 -53.05
C LYS A 225 51.90 35.37 -54.28
N GLN A 226 50.87 34.57 -54.60
CA GLN A 226 50.85 33.66 -55.73
C GLN A 226 50.37 34.31 -57.06
N GLN A 227 49.89 35.56 -57.03
CA GLN A 227 49.32 36.26 -58.19
C GLN A 227 50.18 37.49 -58.58
N PRO A 228 51.03 37.41 -59.61
CA PRO A 228 51.98 38.48 -59.97
C PRO A 228 51.31 39.85 -60.24
N LYS A 229 50.07 39.85 -60.73
CA LYS A 229 49.26 41.04 -61.03
C LYS A 229 48.81 41.84 -59.79
N HIS A 230 48.95 41.29 -58.59
CA HIS A 230 48.53 41.90 -57.33
C HIS A 230 49.71 42.25 -56.40
N LYS A 231 50.94 42.31 -56.94
CA LYS A 231 52.18 42.55 -56.19
C LYS A 231 52.17 43.81 -55.31
N VAL A 232 51.44 44.86 -55.69
CA VAL A 232 51.29 46.09 -54.88
C VAL A 232 50.59 45.80 -53.54
N TYR A 233 49.56 44.95 -53.56
CA TYR A 233 48.83 44.55 -52.34
C TYR A 233 49.66 43.62 -51.45
N TYR A 234 50.58 42.83 -52.02
CA TYR A 234 51.51 42.01 -51.23
C TYR A 234 52.39 42.88 -50.33
N GLN A 235 52.90 44.01 -50.84
CA GLN A 235 53.76 44.90 -50.06
C GLN A 235 53.00 45.53 -48.89
N GLN A 236 51.75 45.98 -49.12
CA GLN A 236 50.87 46.53 -48.08
C GLN A 236 50.54 45.49 -46.99
N LEU A 237 50.18 44.26 -47.37
CA LEU A 237 49.90 43.20 -46.41
C LEU A 237 51.17 42.76 -45.66
N ASN A 238 52.33 42.80 -46.30
CA ASN A 238 53.61 42.47 -45.67
C ASN A 238 54.06 43.53 -44.65
N GLU A 239 53.79 44.82 -44.89
CA GLU A 239 54.03 45.89 -43.90
C GLU A 239 53.16 45.69 -42.64
N LEU A 240 51.89 45.32 -42.83
CA LEU A 240 51.01 44.95 -41.72
C LEU A 240 51.53 43.71 -40.98
N LYS A 241 52.09 42.73 -41.69
CA LYS A 241 52.71 41.56 -41.06
C LYS A 241 53.90 41.95 -40.17
N VAL A 242 54.76 42.86 -40.62
CA VAL A 242 55.90 43.36 -39.81
C VAL A 242 55.40 44.08 -38.53
N ILE A 243 54.31 44.85 -38.62
CA ILE A 243 53.69 45.49 -37.44
C ILE A 243 53.14 44.43 -36.48
N SER A 244 52.48 43.40 -37.02
CA SER A 244 51.96 42.26 -36.24
C SER A 244 53.09 41.55 -35.47
N ASP A 245 54.19 41.26 -36.16
CA ASP A 245 55.35 40.58 -35.58
C ASP A 245 55.98 41.43 -34.45
N ARG A 246 56.05 42.76 -34.61
CA ARG A 246 56.53 43.66 -33.55
C ARG A 246 55.62 43.67 -32.33
N ILE A 247 54.31 43.82 -32.52
CA ILE A 247 53.33 43.81 -31.44
C ILE A 247 53.37 42.47 -30.69
N LYS A 248 53.56 41.36 -31.41
CA LYS A 248 53.70 40.02 -30.81
C LYS A 248 54.89 39.94 -29.86
N VAL A 249 56.05 40.50 -30.23
CA VAL A 249 57.24 40.55 -29.37
C VAL A 249 57.03 41.43 -28.13
N GLU A 250 56.42 42.61 -28.29
CA GLU A 250 56.13 43.50 -27.15
C GLU A 250 55.13 42.86 -26.17
N LEU A 251 54.09 42.22 -26.69
CA LEU A 251 53.10 41.49 -25.90
C LEU A 251 53.71 40.28 -25.19
N GLU A 252 54.65 39.58 -25.83
CA GLU A 252 55.39 38.49 -25.21
C GLU A 252 56.25 38.97 -24.03
N ASN A 253 56.94 40.09 -24.18
CA ASN A 253 57.71 40.69 -23.09
C ASN A 253 56.81 41.18 -21.94
N TYR A 254 55.68 41.82 -22.26
CA TYR A 254 54.70 42.27 -21.27
C TYR A 254 54.15 41.10 -20.46
N SER A 255 53.70 40.03 -21.12
CA SER A 255 53.09 38.85 -20.50
C SER A 255 54.05 38.04 -19.64
N LYS A 256 55.35 38.06 -19.95
CA LYS A 256 56.39 37.41 -19.13
C LYS A 256 56.92 38.30 -18.01
N ALA A 257 56.57 39.58 -17.92
CA ALA A 257 57.07 40.46 -16.86
C ALA A 257 56.56 40.02 -15.48
N GLU A 258 57.42 40.08 -14.46
CA GLU A 258 57.11 39.55 -13.12
C GLU A 258 55.91 40.25 -12.46
N ASP A 259 55.86 41.58 -12.55
CA ASP A 259 54.73 42.36 -12.00
C ASP A 259 53.42 42.07 -12.75
N THR A 260 53.49 41.85 -14.06
CA THR A 260 52.33 41.47 -14.89
C THR A 260 51.81 40.10 -14.49
N PHE A 261 52.70 39.13 -14.27
CA PHE A 261 52.35 37.80 -13.78
C PHE A 261 51.70 37.86 -12.39
N LYS A 262 52.30 38.58 -11.43
CA LYS A 262 51.75 38.72 -10.08
C LYS A 262 50.36 39.34 -10.10
N ASP A 263 50.17 40.44 -10.83
CA ASP A 263 48.86 41.09 -10.93
C ASP A 263 47.80 40.19 -11.59
N PHE A 264 48.20 39.42 -12.61
CA PHE A 264 47.32 38.46 -13.26
C PHE A 264 46.91 37.32 -12.34
N ILE A 265 47.86 36.67 -11.65
CA ILE A 265 47.55 35.57 -10.71
C ILE A 265 46.66 36.04 -9.57
N LYS A 266 46.90 37.25 -9.04
CA LYS A 266 46.03 37.88 -8.03
C LYS A 266 44.60 37.97 -8.52
N HIS A 267 44.39 38.39 -9.77
CA HIS A 267 43.07 38.52 -10.32
C HIS A 267 42.46 37.15 -10.65
N VAL A 268 43.09 36.34 -11.49
CA VAL A 268 42.56 35.05 -11.95
C VAL A 268 42.23 34.13 -10.78
N ILE A 269 43.12 34.05 -9.78
CA ILE A 269 42.85 33.24 -8.59
C ILE A 269 41.88 33.93 -7.64
N ALA A 270 41.68 35.25 -7.61
CA ALA A 270 40.68 35.85 -6.70
C ALA A 270 39.28 35.97 -7.29
N THR A 271 39.13 36.19 -8.60
CA THR A 271 37.85 36.58 -9.21
C THR A 271 37.11 35.47 -9.94
N HIS A 272 37.80 34.40 -10.32
CA HIS A 272 37.14 33.29 -11.04
C HIS A 272 36.71 32.21 -10.06
N ASP A 273 35.45 31.80 -10.11
CA ASP A 273 34.91 30.73 -9.26
C ASP A 273 35.57 29.37 -9.56
N TYR A 274 36.32 29.24 -10.66
CA TYR A 274 37.01 28.01 -11.09
C TYR A 274 38.35 28.34 -11.77
N LEU A 275 39.34 27.45 -11.64
CA LEU A 275 40.55 27.47 -12.46
C LEU A 275 40.20 26.96 -13.86
N THR A 276 40.25 27.83 -14.87
CA THR A 276 40.02 27.46 -16.27
C THR A 276 41.32 27.14 -17.00
N TYR A 277 41.25 26.28 -18.02
CA TYR A 277 42.35 25.98 -18.94
C TYR A 277 41.96 26.46 -20.33
N PHE A 278 42.76 27.34 -20.94
CA PHE A 278 42.43 27.94 -22.24
C PHE A 278 43.08 27.19 -23.40
N ILE A 279 42.27 26.78 -24.38
CA ILE A 279 42.76 26.28 -25.67
C ILE A 279 42.55 27.41 -26.68
N ASN A 280 43.63 28.02 -27.17
CA ASN A 280 43.51 28.95 -28.28
C ASN A 280 43.39 28.18 -29.60
N THR A 281 42.41 28.55 -30.41
CA THR A 281 42.13 27.95 -31.71
C THR A 281 42.65 28.79 -32.89
N LEU A 282 43.46 29.83 -32.63
CA LEU A 282 43.94 30.77 -33.67
C LEU A 282 45.24 30.36 -34.39
N ASP A 283 45.94 29.32 -33.95
CA ASP A 283 47.02 28.67 -34.71
C ASP A 283 46.87 27.15 -34.50
N ASP A 284 46.65 26.38 -35.57
CA ASP A 284 46.39 24.92 -35.51
C ASP A 284 47.55 24.09 -34.92
N GLN A 285 48.64 24.74 -34.53
CA GLN A 285 49.74 24.16 -33.76
C GLN A 285 50.42 25.18 -32.83
N THR A 286 49.80 25.62 -31.72
CA THR A 286 50.58 25.92 -30.50
C THR A 286 49.73 25.96 -29.23
N ILE A 287 50.27 25.30 -28.21
CA ILE A 287 49.70 25.01 -26.89
C ILE A 287 49.78 26.24 -26.00
N ILE A 288 48.71 26.51 -25.24
CA ILE A 288 48.71 27.56 -24.22
C ILE A 288 48.80 26.90 -22.86
N THR A 289 49.96 27.06 -22.25
CA THR A 289 50.22 26.74 -20.85
C THR A 289 49.45 27.71 -19.95
N SER A 290 49.07 27.26 -18.75
CA SER A 290 48.17 27.97 -17.84
C SER A 290 48.74 28.15 -16.43
N ALA A 291 48.08 28.98 -15.63
CA ALA A 291 48.30 28.99 -14.17
C ALA A 291 48.15 27.57 -13.56
N PHE A 292 47.25 26.75 -14.12
CA PHE A 292 47.06 25.36 -13.72
C PHE A 292 48.29 24.49 -13.99
N ASP A 293 48.93 24.64 -15.15
CA ASP A 293 50.18 23.94 -15.48
C ASP A 293 51.33 24.35 -14.56
N ALA A 294 51.44 25.65 -14.24
CA ALA A 294 52.45 26.16 -13.32
C ALA A 294 52.29 25.54 -11.92
N ILE A 295 51.06 25.48 -11.41
CA ILE A 295 50.74 24.86 -10.11
C ILE A 295 51.03 23.36 -10.12
N ALA A 296 50.59 22.64 -11.16
CA ALA A 296 50.82 21.19 -11.27
C ALA A 296 52.32 20.88 -11.27
N ARG A 297 53.12 21.71 -11.94
CA ARG A 297 54.59 21.58 -11.99
C ARG A 297 55.23 21.86 -10.62
N LEU A 298 54.79 22.89 -9.90
CA LEU A 298 55.28 23.18 -8.54
C LEU A 298 54.98 22.06 -7.54
N ASN A 299 53.92 21.28 -7.77
CA ASN A 299 53.48 20.20 -6.87
C ASN A 299 53.83 18.78 -7.37
N ASN A 300 54.68 18.64 -8.41
CA ASN A 300 55.07 17.35 -8.99
C ASN A 300 53.90 16.45 -9.43
N ILE A 301 52.81 17.06 -9.90
CA ILE A 301 51.62 16.36 -10.39
C ILE A 301 51.78 16.10 -11.88
N ARG A 302 51.62 14.84 -12.31
CA ARG A 302 51.68 14.50 -13.74
C ARG A 302 50.32 14.76 -14.38
N PHE A 303 50.28 15.71 -15.29
CA PHE A 303 49.05 16.18 -15.91
C PHE A 303 48.92 15.76 -17.37
N TYR A 304 47.72 15.31 -17.76
CA TYR A 304 47.39 14.80 -19.09
C TYR A 304 46.14 15.49 -19.64
N ILE A 305 46.21 16.03 -20.85
CA ILE A 305 45.07 16.66 -21.53
C ILE A 305 44.63 15.81 -22.70
N TRP A 306 43.34 15.52 -22.79
CA TRP A 306 42.74 14.76 -23.88
C TRP A 306 41.79 15.65 -24.70
N LYS A 307 42.01 15.73 -26.01
CA LYS A 307 41.16 16.49 -26.95
C LYS A 307 40.57 15.54 -27.98
N THR A 308 39.33 15.79 -28.40
CA THR A 308 38.78 15.14 -29.59
C THR A 308 39.31 15.80 -30.85
N ASN A 309 39.92 15.04 -31.75
CA ASN A 309 40.26 15.53 -33.09
C ASN A 309 38.98 15.74 -33.93
N SER A 310 39.14 16.30 -35.14
CA SER A 310 38.04 16.52 -36.09
C SER A 310 37.29 15.25 -36.53
N ASN A 311 37.84 14.06 -36.25
CA ASN A 311 37.20 12.76 -36.49
C ASN A 311 36.53 12.18 -35.21
N ASN A 312 36.33 13.01 -34.18
CA ASN A 312 35.78 12.64 -32.87
C ASN A 312 36.57 11.55 -32.13
N GLU A 313 37.88 11.46 -32.35
CA GLU A 313 38.76 10.54 -31.62
C GLU A 313 39.46 11.26 -30.48
N LEU A 314 39.40 10.66 -29.29
CA LEU A 314 40.10 11.16 -28.12
C LEU A 314 41.61 10.92 -28.33
N ILE A 315 42.36 11.99 -28.52
CA ILE A 315 43.82 11.95 -28.64
C ILE A 315 44.45 12.56 -27.40
N LEU A 316 45.49 11.92 -26.87
CA LEU A 316 46.28 12.48 -25.78
C LEU A 316 47.08 13.65 -26.35
N PHE A 317 46.76 14.84 -25.89
CA PHE A 317 47.28 16.06 -26.48
C PHE A 317 48.56 16.54 -25.79
N ARG A 318 48.77 16.25 -24.49
CA ARG A 318 50.02 16.57 -23.79
C ARG A 318 50.28 15.77 -22.51
N THR A 319 51.56 15.58 -22.16
CA THR A 319 52.08 15.18 -20.85
C THR A 319 53.21 16.14 -20.42
N ASN A 320 53.30 16.53 -19.14
CA ASN A 320 54.49 17.20 -18.61
C ASN A 320 55.51 16.14 -18.18
N GLU A 321 56.26 15.55 -19.12
CA GLU A 321 57.14 14.41 -18.85
C GLU A 321 58.61 14.73 -18.56
N GLU A 322 59.02 16.00 -18.54
CA GLU A 322 60.43 16.32 -18.30
C GLU A 322 60.75 16.60 -16.83
N LYS A 323 61.42 15.61 -16.23
CA LYS A 323 62.25 15.63 -15.01
C LYS A 323 61.56 15.97 -13.68
N VAL A 324 60.72 15.09 -13.12
CA VAL A 324 60.70 14.89 -11.65
C VAL A 324 60.37 13.43 -11.28
N ILE A 325 61.02 12.98 -10.21
CA ILE A 325 60.85 11.78 -9.37
C ILE A 325 59.38 11.30 -9.31
N LYS A 326 59.16 9.96 -9.36
CA LYS A 326 57.85 9.25 -9.32
C LYS A 326 56.69 10.16 -8.89
N PRO A 327 55.82 10.60 -9.82
CA PRO A 327 54.76 11.55 -9.50
C PRO A 327 53.84 10.96 -8.42
N GLN A 328 53.49 11.75 -7.42
CA GLN A 328 52.60 11.33 -6.33
C GLN A 328 51.15 11.18 -6.80
N GLN A 329 50.78 11.86 -7.89
CA GLN A 329 49.42 11.89 -8.41
C GLN A 329 49.41 12.16 -9.92
N THR A 330 48.44 11.57 -10.61
CA THR A 330 48.18 11.77 -12.05
C THR A 330 46.77 12.33 -12.25
N VAL A 331 46.63 13.37 -13.06
CA VAL A 331 45.34 14.02 -13.34
C VAL A 331 45.08 14.07 -14.85
N HIS A 332 43.86 13.71 -15.28
CA HIS A 332 43.40 13.72 -16.67
C HIS A 332 42.24 14.69 -16.86
N LEU A 333 42.32 15.58 -17.85
CA LEU A 333 41.27 16.55 -18.21
C LEU A 333 40.82 16.33 -19.66
N SER A 334 39.50 16.42 -19.95
CA SER A 334 38.94 16.25 -21.29
C SER A 334 37.91 17.34 -21.62
N TYR A 335 37.95 17.84 -22.87
CA TYR A 335 37.08 18.89 -23.40
C TYR A 335 36.26 18.34 -24.59
N PRO A 336 35.00 17.89 -24.41
CA PRO A 336 34.17 17.45 -25.52
C PRO A 336 33.35 18.60 -26.11
N THR A 337 33.50 18.88 -27.40
CA THR A 337 32.67 19.85 -28.14
C THR A 337 31.40 19.25 -28.75
N ASN A 338 31.16 17.94 -28.62
CA ASN A 338 29.89 17.31 -29.03
C ASN A 338 29.70 15.91 -28.41
N THR A 339 28.47 15.40 -28.32
CA THR A 339 28.07 14.16 -27.61
C THR A 339 28.41 12.83 -28.32
N ALA A 340 28.97 12.86 -29.53
CA ALA A 340 29.36 11.67 -30.30
C ALA A 340 30.51 10.77 -29.75
N PRO A 341 31.43 11.20 -28.86
CA PRO A 341 32.53 10.36 -28.37
C PRO A 341 32.11 9.24 -27.39
N PHE A 342 30.90 9.30 -26.83
CA PHE A 342 30.40 8.28 -25.90
C PHE A 342 30.25 6.90 -26.58
N GLN A 343 29.95 6.89 -27.89
CA GLN A 343 29.82 5.65 -28.67
C GLN A 343 31.16 4.98 -28.97
N LYS A 344 32.28 5.74 -29.06
CA LYS A 344 33.62 5.17 -29.30
C LYS A 344 34.27 4.62 -28.02
N LEU A 345 33.88 5.10 -26.83
CA LEU A 345 34.36 4.51 -25.56
C LEU A 345 33.79 3.10 -25.36
N ILE A 346 32.51 2.89 -25.74
CA ILE A 346 31.89 1.56 -25.83
C ILE A 346 32.72 0.65 -26.74
N ASP A 347 33.25 1.14 -27.87
CA ASP A 347 34.08 0.38 -28.81
C ASP A 347 35.50 0.04 -28.32
N VAL A 348 36.08 0.83 -27.42
CA VAL A 348 37.40 0.56 -26.81
C VAL A 348 37.27 -0.38 -25.61
N THR A 349 36.23 -0.27 -24.79
CA THR A 349 35.94 -1.22 -23.71
C THR A 349 35.59 -2.60 -24.27
N ASN A 350 34.86 -2.60 -25.39
CA ASN A 350 34.70 -3.74 -26.26
C ASN A 350 36.04 -4.41 -26.57
N LYS A 351 37.12 -3.69 -26.95
CA LYS A 351 38.42 -4.31 -27.32
C LYS A 351 39.11 -5.12 -26.21
N CYS A 352 38.72 -4.99 -24.93
CA CYS A 352 39.25 -5.83 -23.85
C CYS A 352 38.66 -7.25 -23.78
N LEU A 353 37.53 -7.50 -24.44
CA LEU A 353 37.04 -8.84 -24.73
C LEU A 353 37.37 -9.15 -26.19
N SER A 354 38.15 -10.21 -26.43
CA SER A 354 38.43 -10.68 -27.79
C SER A 354 37.13 -10.84 -28.57
N LYS A 355 37.14 -10.59 -29.88
CA LYS A 355 35.94 -10.70 -30.74
C LYS A 355 35.22 -12.04 -30.53
N ASP A 356 35.98 -13.11 -30.36
CA ASP A 356 35.50 -14.45 -30.04
C ASP A 356 34.80 -14.55 -28.67
N LYS A 357 35.27 -13.82 -27.65
CA LYS A 357 34.63 -13.76 -26.31
C LYS A 357 33.33 -12.94 -26.32
N ARG A 358 33.24 -11.90 -27.14
CA ARG A 358 31.99 -11.14 -27.31
C ARG A 358 30.96 -11.92 -28.12
N GLU A 359 31.40 -12.61 -29.17
CA GLU A 359 30.54 -13.55 -29.88
C GLU A 359 30.13 -14.73 -28.99
N SER A 360 31.01 -15.24 -28.11
CA SER A 360 30.66 -16.32 -27.18
C SER A 360 29.67 -15.87 -26.09
N LEU A 361 29.79 -14.65 -25.54
CA LEU A 361 28.81 -14.05 -24.64
C LEU A 361 27.46 -13.82 -25.33
N ARG A 362 27.45 -13.24 -26.54
CA ARG A 362 26.24 -12.98 -27.34
C ARG A 362 25.54 -14.25 -27.81
N ARG A 363 26.30 -15.32 -28.11
CA ARG A 363 25.77 -16.64 -28.46
C ARG A 363 25.44 -17.50 -27.22
N GLY A 364 25.68 -17.01 -26.01
CA GLY A 364 25.32 -17.69 -24.75
C GLY A 364 26.25 -18.81 -24.29
N HIS A 365 27.47 -18.92 -24.83
CA HIS A 365 28.43 -19.99 -24.48
C HIS A 365 29.22 -19.76 -23.19
N GLU A 366 29.32 -18.51 -22.69
CA GLU A 366 29.98 -18.20 -21.42
C GLU A 366 28.96 -17.88 -20.32
N ASN A 367 29.05 -18.57 -19.18
CA ASN A 367 28.24 -18.24 -18.00
C ASN A 367 28.89 -17.09 -17.24
N LEU A 368 28.03 -16.22 -16.72
CA LEU A 368 28.38 -15.12 -15.84
C LEU A 368 28.27 -15.54 -14.36
N LEU A 369 29.22 -15.06 -13.57
CA LEU A 369 29.26 -15.14 -12.11
C LEU A 369 29.08 -13.74 -11.53
N ILE A 370 28.47 -13.64 -10.35
CA ILE A 370 28.25 -12.36 -9.66
C ILE A 370 28.81 -12.46 -8.26
N ASP A 371 29.82 -11.66 -7.93
CA ASP A 371 30.35 -11.50 -6.59
C ASP A 371 29.67 -10.34 -5.89
N LEU A 372 28.83 -10.61 -4.89
CA LEU A 372 28.31 -9.57 -4.00
C LEU A 372 29.27 -9.33 -2.84
N ILE A 373 29.62 -8.07 -2.61
CA ILE A 373 30.58 -7.64 -1.59
C ILE A 373 29.94 -6.60 -0.68
N VAL A 374 30.03 -6.81 0.63
CA VAL A 374 29.71 -5.80 1.65
C VAL A 374 30.93 -5.52 2.52
N GLN A 375 31.41 -4.28 2.62
CA GLN A 375 32.68 -3.95 3.29
C GLN A 375 32.72 -2.48 3.74
N PRO A 376 33.08 -2.13 4.99
CA PRO A 376 33.23 -0.73 5.40
C PRO A 376 34.27 0.00 4.53
N THR A 377 33.97 1.22 4.10
CA THR A 377 34.85 2.03 3.25
C THR A 377 35.97 2.71 4.02
N ASN A 378 35.79 2.91 5.34
CA ASN A 378 36.72 3.54 6.28
C ASN A 378 36.82 2.69 7.58
N ASP A 379 37.51 3.18 8.61
CA ASP A 379 37.63 2.50 9.93
C ASP A 379 36.36 2.59 10.80
N TYR A 380 35.20 2.82 10.18
CA TYR A 380 33.89 2.81 10.85
C TYR A 380 33.28 1.40 10.86
N SER A 381 32.42 1.15 11.83
CA SER A 381 31.67 -0.12 11.88
C SER A 381 30.43 -0.07 11.00
N LEU A 382 30.16 -1.16 10.28
CA LEU A 382 28.94 -1.36 9.51
C LEU A 382 28.14 -2.50 10.15
N ASP A 383 26.89 -2.22 10.54
CA ASP A 383 25.96 -3.24 11.00
C ASP A 383 25.07 -3.68 9.84
N ILE A 384 24.99 -4.97 9.57
CA ILE A 384 24.24 -5.54 8.46
C ILE A 384 23.08 -6.34 9.03
N ASP A 385 21.86 -6.01 8.62
CA ASP A 385 20.68 -6.77 9.00
C ASP A 385 20.48 -7.96 8.07
N HIS A 386 20.38 -7.78 6.75
CA HIS A 386 20.27 -8.91 5.83
C HIS A 386 20.74 -8.54 4.43
N ILE A 387 21.08 -9.56 3.63
CA ILE A 387 21.45 -9.42 2.22
C ILE A 387 20.56 -10.37 1.41
N ARG A 388 19.93 -9.83 0.37
CA ARG A 388 19.12 -10.58 -0.59
C ARG A 388 19.76 -10.56 -1.97
N PHE A 389 19.62 -11.66 -2.70
CA PHE A 389 19.90 -11.74 -4.12
C PHE A 389 18.83 -12.60 -4.82
N SER A 390 18.11 -12.04 -5.80
CA SER A 390 17.01 -12.75 -6.48
C SER A 390 16.81 -12.25 -7.92
N PRO A 391 16.22 -13.05 -8.83
CA PRO A 391 15.68 -12.54 -10.09
C PRO A 391 14.65 -11.42 -9.83
N ARG A 392 14.59 -10.42 -10.71
CA ARG A 392 13.69 -9.27 -10.57
C ARG A 392 12.26 -9.56 -11.03
N ASP A 393 12.11 -10.52 -11.92
CA ASP A 393 10.86 -10.95 -12.57
C ASP A 393 10.09 -12.02 -11.79
N GLN A 394 10.60 -12.46 -10.64
CA GLN A 394 9.98 -13.52 -9.82
C GLN A 394 9.58 -13.01 -8.44
N GLN A 395 8.53 -13.61 -7.87
CA GLN A 395 8.20 -13.41 -6.46
C GLN A 395 9.30 -14.05 -5.59
N PHE A 396 9.84 -13.27 -4.65
CA PHE A 396 10.82 -13.73 -3.69
C PHE A 396 10.21 -13.70 -2.30
N TYR A 397 10.36 -14.80 -1.56
CA TYR A 397 10.08 -14.83 -0.13
C TYR A 397 11.19 -15.62 0.55
N ALA A 398 11.71 -15.10 1.66
CA ALA A 398 12.62 -15.83 2.53
C ALA A 398 12.04 -15.92 3.93
N ARG A 399 12.08 -17.13 4.50
CA ARG A 399 11.67 -17.41 5.88
C ARG A 399 12.91 -17.62 6.72
N VAL A 400 12.95 -16.93 7.85
CA VAL A 400 13.98 -17.04 8.87
C VAL A 400 13.45 -17.95 9.95
N TYR A 401 14.21 -18.97 10.34
CA TYR A 401 13.79 -19.92 11.36
C TYR A 401 14.59 -19.74 12.65
N HIS A 402 13.91 -19.79 13.79
CA HIS A 402 14.55 -19.84 15.10
C HIS A 402 15.39 -21.12 15.21
N PRO A 403 16.67 -21.04 15.65
CA PRO A 403 17.63 -22.14 15.51
C PRO A 403 17.29 -23.39 16.33
N GLN A 404 16.54 -23.23 17.42
CA GLN A 404 16.20 -24.34 18.31
C GLN A 404 14.79 -24.90 18.06
N THR A 405 13.87 -24.07 17.54
CA THR A 405 12.44 -24.40 17.48
C THR A 405 11.94 -24.56 16.07
N TYR A 406 12.75 -24.15 15.08
CA TYR A 406 12.42 -24.16 13.65
C TYR A 406 11.13 -23.38 13.32
N GLN A 407 10.73 -22.45 14.18
CA GLN A 407 9.61 -21.55 13.91
C GLN A 407 10.05 -20.36 13.08
N VAL A 408 9.17 -19.86 12.22
CA VAL A 408 9.48 -18.69 11.38
C VAL A 408 9.47 -17.43 12.25
N THR A 409 10.62 -16.77 12.46
CA THR A 409 10.72 -15.53 13.25
C THR A 409 10.73 -14.27 12.40
N ALA A 410 11.05 -14.40 11.11
CA ALA A 410 10.94 -13.31 10.17
C ALA A 410 10.61 -13.79 8.74
N LEU A 411 9.87 -12.98 8.00
CA LEU A 411 9.57 -13.16 6.58
C LEU A 411 10.07 -11.95 5.80
N LEU A 412 10.99 -12.16 4.87
CA LEU A 412 11.47 -11.15 3.94
C LEU A 412 10.74 -11.29 2.60
N ASP A 413 10.11 -10.19 2.16
CA ASP A 413 9.30 -10.10 0.94
C ASP A 413 10.14 -9.66 -0.28
N GLY A 414 9.58 -9.86 -1.48
CA GLY A 414 10.15 -9.53 -2.79
C GLY A 414 10.38 -8.04 -3.03
N ASN A 415 9.92 -7.17 -2.13
CA ASN A 415 10.22 -5.74 -2.12
C ASN A 415 11.30 -5.34 -1.08
N GLY A 416 11.86 -6.29 -0.31
CA GLY A 416 12.88 -6.03 0.72
C GLY A 416 12.33 -5.65 2.10
N SER A 417 11.01 -5.73 2.28
CA SER A 417 10.37 -5.51 3.59
C SER A 417 10.42 -6.77 4.45
N ILE A 418 10.59 -6.60 5.76
CA ILE A 418 10.54 -7.68 6.75
C ILE A 418 9.23 -7.65 7.53
N LYS A 419 8.68 -8.83 7.81
CA LYS A 419 7.70 -9.04 8.88
C LYS A 419 8.33 -9.86 9.99
N TYR A 420 8.21 -9.43 11.24
CA TYR A 420 8.68 -10.14 12.43
C TYR A 420 7.54 -10.95 13.04
N MET A 421 7.84 -12.17 13.47
CA MET A 421 6.89 -13.08 14.11
C MET A 421 7.41 -13.40 15.50
N PHE A 422 6.64 -13.02 16.51
CA PHE A 422 6.96 -13.23 17.92
C PHE A 422 6.18 -14.42 18.45
N TYR A 423 6.79 -15.13 19.40
CA TYR A 423 6.22 -16.28 20.07
C TYR A 423 6.38 -16.16 21.59
N ASN A 424 5.46 -16.79 22.34
CA ASN A 424 5.60 -16.91 23.79
C ASN A 424 6.64 -17.98 24.19
N GLN A 425 6.86 -18.18 25.49
CA GLN A 425 7.83 -19.18 25.99
C GLN A 425 7.46 -20.64 25.65
N GLN A 426 6.21 -20.88 25.23
CA GLN A 426 5.67 -22.17 24.83
C GLN A 426 5.59 -22.32 23.30
N TYR A 427 6.13 -21.36 22.56
CA TYR A 427 6.15 -21.35 21.09
C TYR A 427 4.77 -21.15 20.44
N GLU A 428 3.80 -20.60 21.17
CA GLU A 428 2.53 -20.16 20.59
C GLU A 428 2.69 -18.74 19.97
N PRO A 429 2.05 -18.46 18.82
CA PRO A 429 2.16 -17.15 18.16
C PRO A 429 1.67 -16.01 19.05
N LEU A 430 2.51 -14.97 19.20
CA LEU A 430 2.26 -13.81 20.06
C LEU A 430 1.86 -12.58 19.24
N ALA A 431 2.67 -12.20 18.25
CA ALA A 431 2.42 -11.02 17.42
C ALA A 431 3.08 -11.18 16.06
N VAL A 432 2.50 -10.55 15.05
CA VAL A 432 3.16 -10.33 13.76
C VAL A 432 3.27 -8.83 13.54
N MET A 433 4.48 -8.37 13.30
CA MET A 433 4.78 -6.95 13.09
C MET A 433 5.40 -6.75 11.72
N ASP A 434 5.15 -5.59 11.14
CA ASP A 434 5.92 -5.12 10.00
C ASP A 434 7.31 -4.64 10.45
N TRP A 435 8.09 -4.17 9.49
CA TRP A 435 9.43 -3.63 9.74
C TRP A 435 9.45 -2.39 10.65
N ASN A 436 8.32 -1.66 10.77
CA ASN A 436 8.19 -0.53 11.68
C ASN A 436 7.98 -0.95 13.14
N LYS A 437 7.74 -2.24 13.39
CA LYS A 437 7.48 -2.78 14.73
C LYS A 437 6.26 -2.16 15.42
N TYR A 438 5.29 -1.68 14.62
CA TYR A 438 3.99 -1.28 15.13
C TYR A 438 3.20 -2.52 15.56
N LEU A 439 2.54 -2.41 16.70
CA LEU A 439 1.72 -3.48 17.24
C LEU A 439 0.29 -3.35 16.75
N ASN A 440 -0.10 -4.20 15.79
CA ASN A 440 -1.48 -4.29 15.31
C ASN A 440 -2.33 -5.25 16.15
N GLU A 441 -1.75 -6.39 16.53
CA GLU A 441 -2.42 -7.42 17.34
C GLU A 441 -1.41 -8.16 18.23
N LEU A 442 -1.82 -8.47 19.46
CA LEU A 442 -1.12 -9.33 20.41
C LEU A 442 -2.05 -10.48 20.83
N SER A 443 -1.59 -11.72 20.75
CA SER A 443 -2.29 -12.93 21.17
C SER A 443 -1.64 -13.55 22.40
N ILE A 444 -2.40 -13.71 23.48
CA ILE A 444 -1.93 -14.26 24.76
C ILE A 444 -2.71 -15.53 25.07
N HIS A 445 -1.99 -16.58 25.47
CA HIS A 445 -2.56 -17.90 25.74
C HIS A 445 -2.47 -18.21 27.23
N GLY A 446 -3.63 -18.36 27.87
CA GLY A 446 -3.76 -18.76 29.27
C GLY A 446 -4.10 -20.24 29.40
N ARG A 447 -3.47 -20.93 30.36
CA ARG A 447 -3.82 -22.30 30.73
C ARG A 447 -4.88 -22.31 31.81
N HIS A 448 -5.57 -23.45 31.95
CA HIS A 448 -6.47 -23.69 33.08
C HIS A 448 -5.77 -23.33 34.39
N GLY A 449 -6.43 -22.56 35.24
CA GLY A 449 -5.84 -22.10 36.49
C GLY A 449 -6.80 -21.30 37.33
N THR A 450 -6.33 -20.79 38.45
CA THR A 450 -7.17 -20.11 39.42
C THR A 450 -6.90 -18.61 39.37
N ALA A 451 -7.94 -17.81 39.09
CA ALA A 451 -7.88 -16.36 39.23
C ALA A 451 -7.98 -15.98 40.70
N LEU A 452 -7.01 -15.19 41.18
CA LEU A 452 -6.97 -14.70 42.55
C LEU A 452 -7.79 -13.41 42.68
N GLN A 453 -8.52 -13.26 43.79
CA GLN A 453 -9.15 -12.00 44.17
C GLN A 453 -8.41 -11.46 45.39
N PHE A 454 -8.08 -10.17 45.41
CA PHE A 454 -7.39 -9.57 46.55
C PHE A 454 -8.18 -9.79 47.85
N GLY A 455 -7.54 -10.42 48.83
CA GLY A 455 -8.15 -10.72 50.13
C GLY A 455 -8.99 -12.01 50.20
N SER A 456 -9.13 -12.75 49.10
CA SER A 456 -9.74 -14.09 49.09
C SER A 456 -8.67 -15.18 49.00
N THR A 457 -8.74 -16.21 49.85
CA THR A 457 -7.95 -17.45 49.71
C THR A 457 -8.58 -18.44 48.73
N LEU A 458 -9.84 -18.20 48.32
CA LEU A 458 -10.56 -19.00 47.34
C LEU A 458 -10.48 -18.28 45.99
N GLY A 459 -9.62 -18.76 45.10
CA GLY A 459 -9.61 -18.28 43.73
C GLY A 459 -10.72 -18.95 42.90
N ARG A 460 -11.14 -18.30 41.81
CA ARG A 460 -12.08 -18.89 40.85
C ARG A 460 -11.30 -19.69 39.81
N GLU A 461 -11.62 -20.98 39.64
CA GLU A 461 -11.11 -21.73 38.49
C GLU A 461 -11.56 -21.06 37.19
N GLN A 462 -10.61 -20.86 36.29
CA GLN A 462 -10.82 -20.35 34.95
C GLN A 462 -10.43 -21.43 33.93
N PRO A 463 -11.27 -21.64 32.90
CA PRO A 463 -10.92 -22.48 31.76
C PRO A 463 -9.67 -21.96 31.03
N ARG A 464 -9.15 -22.77 30.10
CA ARG A 464 -8.12 -22.30 29.17
C ARG A 464 -8.64 -21.05 28.45
N SER A 465 -7.79 -20.05 28.24
CA SER A 465 -8.19 -18.80 27.58
C SER A 465 -7.23 -18.45 26.45
N GLN A 466 -7.77 -17.80 25.42
CA GLN A 466 -6.99 -17.11 24.41
C GLN A 466 -7.47 -15.67 24.38
N MET A 467 -6.55 -14.73 24.55
CA MET A 467 -6.83 -13.31 24.48
C MET A 467 -6.25 -12.72 23.22
N LYS A 468 -7.00 -11.85 22.57
CA LYS A 468 -6.53 -10.99 21.48
C LYS A 468 -6.62 -9.54 21.91
N ILE A 469 -5.52 -8.82 21.78
CA ILE A 469 -5.42 -7.39 22.08
C ILE A 469 -5.11 -6.67 20.77
N LYS A 470 -5.96 -5.73 20.40
CA LYS A 470 -5.79 -4.87 19.22
C LYS A 470 -5.73 -3.42 19.69
N PRO A 471 -4.52 -2.85 19.85
CA PRO A 471 -4.40 -1.49 20.31
C PRO A 471 -4.59 -0.47 19.19
N MET A 472 -5.04 0.73 19.54
CA MET A 472 -5.04 1.87 18.61
C MET A 472 -3.61 2.37 18.35
N HIS A 473 -2.77 2.32 19.39
CA HIS A 473 -1.35 2.65 19.32
C HIS A 473 -0.54 1.60 20.07
N GLY A 474 0.57 1.15 19.48
CA GLY A 474 1.50 0.31 20.19
C GLY A 474 2.73 -0.04 19.38
N PHE A 475 3.79 -0.47 20.06
CA PHE A 475 5.04 -0.85 19.45
C PHE A 475 5.79 -1.89 20.30
N TYR A 476 6.77 -2.53 19.67
CA TYR A 476 7.77 -3.36 20.34
C TYR A 476 9.04 -2.56 20.65
N GLU A 477 9.46 -2.55 21.91
CA GLU A 477 10.70 -1.93 22.35
C GLU A 477 11.88 -2.89 22.14
N ASP A 478 12.80 -2.49 21.26
CA ASP A 478 13.99 -3.27 20.92
C ASP A 478 15.23 -2.88 21.73
N PHE A 479 15.15 -1.83 22.55
CA PHE A 479 16.25 -1.28 23.34
C PHE A 479 17.52 -0.99 22.51
N SER A 480 17.35 -0.74 21.21
CA SER A 480 18.42 -0.22 20.36
C SER A 480 18.94 1.10 20.93
N LYS A 481 20.16 1.50 20.54
CA LYS A 481 20.77 2.74 21.06
C LYS A 481 19.82 3.94 20.89
N THR A 482 19.31 4.09 19.67
CA THR A 482 18.33 5.11 19.27
C THR A 482 17.04 5.00 20.07
N SER A 483 16.37 3.83 20.08
CA SER A 483 15.09 3.66 20.79
C SER A 483 15.23 3.92 22.30
N PHE A 484 16.32 3.44 22.90
CA PHE A 484 16.59 3.62 24.33
C PHE A 484 16.88 5.08 24.70
N GLU A 485 17.57 5.84 23.85
CA GLU A 485 17.94 7.24 24.14
C GLU A 485 16.87 8.25 23.70
N GLU A 486 16.07 7.95 22.67
CA GLU A 486 15.02 8.85 22.15
C GLU A 486 13.66 8.66 22.85
N LYS A 487 13.30 7.43 23.23
CA LYS A 487 11.98 7.14 23.80
C LYS A 487 11.98 7.12 25.32
N TRP A 488 13.15 7.04 25.96
CA TRP A 488 13.24 6.89 27.41
C TRP A 488 14.13 7.97 28.02
N LEU A 489 13.60 8.66 29.02
CA LEU A 489 14.40 9.48 29.92
C LEU A 489 15.01 8.57 31.00
N ILE A 490 16.33 8.58 31.07
CA ILE A 490 17.15 7.67 31.90
C ILE A 490 17.99 8.51 32.86
N GLU A 491 17.91 8.21 34.16
CA GLU A 491 18.70 8.92 35.18
C GLU A 491 20.17 8.48 35.21
N THR A 492 20.44 7.16 35.16
CA THR A 492 21.78 6.59 35.33
C THR A 492 22.12 5.56 34.26
N ILE A 493 22.83 5.92 33.19
CA ILE A 493 23.06 5.01 32.03
C ILE A 493 23.97 3.80 32.34
N ASN A 494 24.89 3.92 33.31
CA ASN A 494 25.94 2.93 33.56
C ASN A 494 25.44 1.61 34.18
N ASN A 495 24.24 1.62 34.79
CA ASN A 495 23.67 0.43 35.44
C ASN A 495 22.91 -0.49 34.46
N TRP A 496 22.82 -0.09 33.20
CA TRP A 496 22.04 -0.75 32.15
C TRP A 496 22.94 -1.45 31.13
N LYS A 497 22.59 -2.69 30.80
CA LYS A 497 23.17 -3.45 29.70
C LYS A 497 22.09 -3.74 28.67
N ARG A 498 22.34 -3.32 27.43
CA ARG A 498 21.42 -3.45 26.29
C ARG A 498 21.83 -4.62 25.40
N MET A 499 20.84 -5.39 24.96
CA MET A 499 20.91 -6.31 23.84
C MET A 499 19.60 -6.14 23.03
N PRO A 500 19.55 -6.45 21.72
CA PRO A 500 18.31 -6.33 20.95
C PRO A 500 17.15 -7.08 21.62
N GLY A 501 16.07 -6.37 21.95
CA GLY A 501 14.89 -6.91 22.62
C GLY A 501 15.07 -7.25 24.11
N CYS A 502 16.23 -6.92 24.71
CA CYS A 502 16.57 -7.26 26.09
C CYS A 502 17.28 -6.09 26.79
N LEU A 503 16.74 -5.68 27.94
CA LEU A 503 17.38 -4.71 28.83
C LEU A 503 17.67 -5.37 30.17
N SER A 504 18.91 -5.29 30.63
CA SER A 504 19.31 -5.79 31.95
C SER A 504 19.79 -4.65 32.85
N HIS A 505 19.34 -4.65 34.09
CA HIS A 505 19.70 -3.70 35.13
C HIS A 505 20.49 -4.39 36.24
N THR A 506 21.54 -3.74 36.75
CA THR A 506 22.41 -4.29 37.82
C THR A 506 22.63 -3.33 38.99
N GLY A 507 22.05 -2.13 38.95
CA GLY A 507 22.19 -1.11 39.99
C GLY A 507 21.56 -1.54 41.32
N LYS A 508 22.21 -1.22 42.44
CA LYS A 508 21.65 -1.46 43.79
C LYS A 508 20.79 -0.31 44.31
N SER A 509 20.91 0.86 43.70
CA SER A 509 20.03 2.01 43.91
C SER A 509 18.79 1.92 43.02
N ARG A 510 17.76 2.72 43.33
CA ARG A 510 16.63 2.92 42.43
C ARG A 510 17.11 3.70 41.20
N ASP A 511 16.89 3.13 40.02
CA ASP A 511 17.06 3.81 38.74
C ASP A 511 15.73 3.82 37.98
N SER A 512 15.47 4.91 37.24
CA SER A 512 14.19 5.14 36.57
C SER A 512 14.32 5.18 35.04
N LEU A 513 13.36 4.56 34.36
CA LEU A 513 13.09 4.71 32.93
C LEU A 513 11.71 5.37 32.79
N ILE A 514 11.66 6.56 32.21
CA ILE A 514 10.39 7.28 31.98
C ILE A 514 10.15 7.35 30.48
N LEU A 515 9.01 6.84 30.02
CA LEU A 515 8.66 6.85 28.60
C LEU A 515 8.33 8.29 28.15
N GLN A 516 9.06 8.79 27.16
CA GLN A 516 8.81 10.04 26.45
C GLN A 516 7.97 9.71 25.21
N ASN A 517 6.64 9.73 25.31
CA ASN A 517 5.82 9.48 24.13
C ASN A 517 4.47 10.19 24.15
N GLU A 518 4.17 10.93 23.08
CA GLU A 518 2.98 11.78 22.96
C GLU A 518 1.69 11.01 22.63
N TRP A 519 1.76 9.73 22.23
CA TRP A 519 0.58 8.95 21.83
C TRP A 519 -0.04 8.09 22.95
N LEU A 520 0.56 8.04 24.13
CA LEU A 520 -0.04 7.32 25.26
C LEU A 520 -1.35 8.04 25.65
N ASP A 521 -2.46 7.31 25.74
CA ASP A 521 -3.75 7.94 26.07
C ASP A 521 -3.81 8.24 27.57
N GLU A 522 -4.48 9.32 27.97
CA GLU A 522 -4.55 9.74 29.38
C GLU A 522 -5.20 8.70 30.30
N TYR A 523 -6.06 7.84 29.76
CA TYR A 523 -6.85 6.87 30.52
C TYR A 523 -6.64 5.43 30.07
N SER A 524 -5.76 5.16 29.11
CA SER A 524 -5.56 3.82 28.57
C SER A 524 -4.10 3.54 28.28
N ALA A 525 -3.56 2.53 28.95
CA ALA A 525 -2.23 2.02 28.65
C ALA A 525 -2.14 0.53 28.95
N GLY A 526 -1.32 -0.15 28.18
CA GLY A 526 -0.98 -1.53 28.41
C GLY A 526 0.46 -1.82 28.09
N PHE A 527 0.94 -2.86 28.75
CA PHE A 527 2.34 -3.24 28.80
C PHE A 527 2.42 -4.75 28.91
N ARG A 528 3.22 -5.38 28.05
CA ARG A 528 3.56 -6.80 28.16
C ARG A 528 5.07 -6.98 28.16
N VAL A 529 5.59 -7.75 29.11
CA VAL A 529 7.02 -8.03 29.23
C VAL A 529 7.27 -9.46 29.69
N LEU A 530 8.38 -10.04 29.26
CA LEU A 530 8.99 -11.20 29.91
C LEU A 530 9.99 -10.69 30.95
N LEU A 531 9.62 -10.85 32.22
CA LEU A 531 10.36 -10.33 33.36
C LEU A 531 11.18 -11.45 34.00
N ASP A 532 12.42 -11.16 34.40
CA ASP A 532 13.28 -12.06 35.20
C ASP A 532 13.92 -11.27 36.35
N LEU A 533 13.44 -11.48 37.58
CA LEU A 533 14.00 -10.90 38.80
C LEU A 533 14.88 -11.91 39.54
N LYS A 534 16.09 -11.48 39.91
CA LYS A 534 16.94 -12.23 40.85
C LYS A 534 16.60 -11.86 42.31
N SER A 535 17.19 -12.58 43.25
CA SER A 535 17.02 -12.30 44.68
C SER A 535 17.41 -10.86 45.01
N ASP A 536 16.61 -10.21 45.87
CA ASP A 536 16.75 -8.81 46.28
C ASP A 536 16.50 -7.78 45.15
N ALA A 537 15.79 -8.18 44.09
CA ALA A 537 15.43 -7.31 42.99
C ALA A 537 13.98 -6.83 43.10
N LYS A 538 13.73 -5.61 42.63
CA LYS A 538 12.41 -4.96 42.65
C LYS A 538 12.19 -4.11 41.41
N ILE A 539 11.02 -4.25 40.81
CA ILE A 539 10.51 -3.35 39.78
C ILE A 539 9.21 -2.70 40.24
N GLU A 540 9.13 -1.37 40.16
CA GLU A 540 7.90 -0.59 40.31
C GLU A 540 7.52 -0.02 38.94
N ILE A 541 6.43 -0.53 38.39
CA ILE A 541 5.79 -0.06 37.16
C ILE A 541 4.72 0.95 37.56
N LYS A 542 4.93 2.21 37.19
CA LYS A 542 3.92 3.28 37.31
C LYS A 542 3.23 3.44 35.97
N CYS A 543 1.93 3.18 35.94
CA CYS A 543 1.09 3.28 34.76
C CYS A 543 -0.12 4.15 35.09
N HIS A 544 -0.11 5.41 34.64
CA HIS A 544 -1.08 6.43 35.05
C HIS A 544 -1.13 6.56 36.58
N GLN A 545 -2.31 6.32 37.13
CA GLN A 545 -2.60 6.35 38.55
C GLN A 545 -2.22 5.03 39.25
N HIS A 546 -1.92 3.95 38.53
CA HIS A 546 -1.60 2.66 39.13
C HIS A 546 -0.10 2.51 39.42
N SER A 547 0.24 2.05 40.63
CA SER A 547 1.57 1.55 40.99
C SER A 547 1.52 0.03 41.16
N ILE A 548 2.27 -0.67 40.33
CA ILE A 548 2.44 -2.12 40.33
C ILE A 548 3.89 -2.43 40.69
N ILE A 549 4.11 -3.08 41.82
CA ILE A 549 5.42 -3.47 42.31
C ILE A 549 5.55 -4.98 42.26
N VAL A 550 6.60 -5.48 41.62
CA VAL A 550 7.03 -6.88 41.71
C VAL A 550 8.37 -6.89 42.44
N GLU A 551 8.43 -7.54 43.61
CA GLU A 551 9.64 -7.63 44.43
C GLU A 551 9.98 -9.09 44.74
N CYS A 552 11.23 -9.48 44.49
CA CYS A 552 11.79 -10.78 44.81
C CYS A 552 12.64 -10.66 46.08
N LEU A 553 12.15 -11.23 47.18
CA LEU A 553 12.84 -11.18 48.48
C LEU A 553 14.09 -12.07 48.47
N ASN A 554 15.00 -11.84 49.41
CA ASN A 554 16.17 -12.71 49.64
C ASN A 554 15.82 -14.19 49.86
N SER A 555 14.60 -14.48 50.33
CA SER A 555 14.07 -15.84 50.48
C SER A 555 13.74 -16.54 49.14
N GLY A 556 13.85 -15.84 48.00
CA GLY A 556 13.39 -16.30 46.69
C GLY A 556 11.88 -16.18 46.47
N LYS A 557 11.12 -15.79 47.49
CA LYS A 557 9.68 -15.50 47.35
C LYS A 557 9.46 -14.17 46.64
N THR A 558 8.58 -14.15 45.65
CA THR A 558 8.21 -12.93 44.93
C THR A 558 6.82 -12.48 45.32
N ASN A 559 6.67 -11.19 45.59
CA ASN A 559 5.41 -10.53 45.90
C ASN A 559 5.02 -9.59 44.78
N LEU A 560 3.73 -9.55 44.46
CA LEU A 560 3.10 -8.54 43.62
C LEU A 560 2.31 -7.60 44.51
N ILE A 561 2.56 -6.29 44.45
CA ILE A 561 1.85 -5.27 45.21
C ILE A 561 1.24 -4.28 44.22
N VAL A 562 -0.08 -4.10 44.26
CA VAL A 562 -0.81 -3.17 43.40
C VAL A 562 -1.59 -2.21 44.27
N ASN A 563 -1.29 -0.91 44.17
CA ASN A 563 -1.98 0.17 44.91
C ASN A 563 -2.22 -0.19 46.39
N HIS A 564 -1.16 -0.65 47.07
CA HIS A 564 -1.12 -1.08 48.49
C HIS A 564 -1.75 -2.44 48.83
N LYS A 565 -2.31 -3.18 47.87
CA LYS A 565 -2.78 -4.56 48.08
C LYS A 565 -1.72 -5.54 47.58
N SER A 566 -1.48 -6.65 48.28
CA SER A 566 -0.42 -7.62 47.92
C SER A 566 -0.97 -9.02 47.57
N ILE A 567 -0.26 -9.70 46.67
CA ILE A 567 -0.41 -11.10 46.29
C ILE A 567 0.98 -11.75 46.49
N SER A 568 1.04 -12.80 47.29
CA SER A 568 2.28 -13.53 47.57
C SER A 568 2.50 -14.67 46.57
N SER A 569 3.75 -15.07 46.38
CA SER A 569 4.15 -16.26 45.60
C SER A 569 3.86 -16.17 44.09
N VAL A 570 3.99 -14.99 43.50
CA VAL A 570 4.01 -14.86 42.03
C VAL A 570 5.34 -15.38 41.45
N PRO A 571 5.40 -15.77 40.16
CA PRO A 571 6.66 -16.15 39.51
C PRO A 571 7.68 -15.01 39.46
N SER A 572 8.91 -15.25 39.91
CA SER A 572 10.04 -14.29 39.75
C SER A 572 10.50 -14.13 38.30
N CYS A 573 10.19 -15.13 37.46
CA CYS A 573 10.45 -15.13 36.03
C CYS A 573 9.18 -15.57 35.28
N GLY A 574 8.76 -14.81 34.29
CA GLY A 574 7.56 -15.11 33.51
C GLY A 574 7.04 -13.94 32.67
N GLU A 575 5.94 -14.20 31.97
CA GLU A 575 5.21 -13.19 31.22
C GLU A 575 4.29 -12.41 32.14
N TYR A 576 4.37 -11.08 32.07
CA TYR A 576 3.48 -10.14 32.74
C TYR A 576 2.81 -9.27 31.69
N LEU A 577 1.47 -9.28 31.68
CA LEU A 577 0.64 -8.39 30.87
C LEU A 577 -0.20 -7.54 31.83
N ILE A 578 -0.08 -6.21 31.69
CA ILE A 578 -0.80 -5.23 32.49
C ILE A 578 -1.59 -4.35 31.51
N VAL A 579 -2.87 -4.16 31.77
CA VAL A 579 -3.70 -3.21 31.02
C VAL A 579 -4.50 -2.36 32.00
N ALA A 580 -4.40 -1.05 31.85
CA ALA A 580 -5.17 -0.07 32.61
C ALA A 580 -6.16 0.63 31.67
N GLU A 581 -7.41 0.75 32.10
CA GLU A 581 -8.45 1.55 31.44
C GLU A 581 -9.23 2.34 32.50
N GLY A 582 -9.08 3.66 32.48
CA GLY A 582 -9.61 4.54 33.51
C GLY A 582 -9.09 4.15 34.89
N ASN A 583 -10.00 3.77 35.78
CA ASN A 583 -9.71 3.31 37.14
C ASN A 583 -9.55 1.79 37.28
N ARG A 584 -9.73 1.04 36.19
CA ARG A 584 -9.69 -0.42 36.20
C ARG A 584 -8.35 -0.94 35.70
N LEU A 585 -7.83 -1.94 36.41
CA LEU A 585 -6.60 -2.62 36.05
C LEU A 585 -6.89 -4.10 35.82
N TRP A 586 -6.35 -4.62 34.73
CA TRP A 586 -6.21 -6.04 34.49
C TRP A 586 -4.73 -6.43 34.51
N LEU A 587 -4.43 -7.54 35.18
CA LEU A 587 -3.08 -8.09 35.24
C LEU A 587 -3.14 -9.60 35.00
N TRP A 588 -2.41 -10.05 33.97
CA TRP A 588 -2.19 -11.46 33.68
C TRP A 588 -0.74 -11.84 33.92
N ILE A 589 -0.54 -13.02 34.49
CA ILE A 589 0.78 -13.63 34.67
C ILE A 589 0.78 -14.98 33.96
N ASN A 590 1.73 -15.20 33.05
CA ASN A 590 1.81 -16.41 32.23
C ASN A 590 0.45 -16.77 31.57
N GLY A 591 -0.21 -15.75 31.03
CA GLY A 591 -1.54 -15.85 30.41
C GLY A 591 -2.73 -16.02 31.35
N GLN A 592 -2.54 -16.16 32.67
CA GLN A 592 -3.63 -16.31 33.63
C GLN A 592 -4.03 -14.98 34.28
N LEU A 593 -5.33 -14.68 34.32
CA LEU A 593 -5.86 -13.44 34.91
C LEU A 593 -5.72 -13.47 36.44
N GLN A 594 -4.90 -12.58 36.98
CA GLN A 594 -4.65 -12.46 38.43
C GLN A 594 -5.38 -11.27 39.06
N ILE A 595 -5.62 -10.19 38.30
CA ILE A 595 -6.33 -9.00 38.79
C ILE A 595 -7.30 -8.54 37.72
N ASP A 596 -8.53 -8.25 38.15
CA ASP A 596 -9.58 -7.63 37.33
C ASP A 596 -10.52 -6.82 38.24
N GLN A 597 -10.15 -5.59 38.55
CA GLN A 597 -10.91 -4.74 39.49
C GLN A 597 -10.63 -3.26 39.25
N ALA A 598 -11.58 -2.42 39.64
CA ALA A 598 -11.38 -0.98 39.73
C ALA A 598 -10.70 -0.59 41.05
N PHE A 599 -9.88 0.46 41.00
CA PHE A 599 -9.19 1.03 42.15
C PHE A 599 -9.60 2.48 42.35
N THR A 600 -9.82 2.89 43.60
CA THR A 600 -9.91 4.30 43.95
C THR A 600 -8.51 4.89 43.97
N VAL A 601 -8.22 5.84 43.08
CA VAL A 601 -6.88 6.46 43.03
C VAL A 601 -6.99 7.98 43.13
N ARG A 602 -6.00 8.59 43.78
CA ARG A 602 -5.90 10.05 43.89
C ARG A 602 -5.36 10.61 42.57
N VAL A 603 -6.04 11.62 42.02
CA VAL A 603 -5.62 12.33 40.81
C VAL A 603 -4.23 12.91 41.03
N ASN A 604 -3.22 12.31 40.42
CA ASN A 604 -1.92 12.94 40.21
C ASN A 604 -1.82 13.29 38.73
N ASN A 605 -1.57 14.57 38.42
CA ASN A 605 -1.52 15.13 37.07
C ASN A 605 -0.31 14.68 36.23
N SER A 606 0.27 13.50 36.49
CA SER A 606 1.48 13.06 35.84
C SER A 606 1.19 11.91 34.87
N ASN A 607 0.92 12.28 33.61
CA ASN A 607 0.71 11.38 32.48
C ASN A 607 2.03 10.77 32.05
N TYR A 608 2.49 9.70 32.71
CA TYR A 608 3.66 8.97 32.25
C TYR A 608 3.61 7.48 32.61
N LEU A 609 4.23 6.67 31.76
CA LEU A 609 4.64 5.31 32.09
C LEU A 609 6.08 5.37 32.59
N SER A 610 6.34 4.86 33.80
CA SER A 610 7.72 4.67 34.26
C SER A 610 7.99 3.31 34.85
N LEU A 611 9.22 2.87 34.68
CA LEU A 611 9.76 1.65 35.28
C LEU A 611 10.86 2.08 36.25
N ASN A 612 10.71 1.75 37.53
CA ASN A 612 11.74 1.99 38.54
C ASN A 612 12.31 0.64 38.96
N LEU A 613 13.61 0.46 38.77
CA LEU A 613 14.28 -0.82 38.94
C LEU A 613 15.31 -0.72 40.08
N THR A 614 15.48 -1.82 40.80
CA THR A 614 16.50 -1.98 41.86
C THR A 614 16.95 -3.43 41.87
N GLY A 615 18.25 -3.68 41.96
CA GLY A 615 18.82 -5.02 41.90
C GLY A 615 18.93 -5.58 40.48
N ASN A 616 19.12 -6.89 40.39
CA ASN A 616 19.45 -7.57 39.13
C ASN A 616 18.16 -8.03 38.41
N ILE A 617 17.81 -7.35 37.31
CA ILE A 617 16.53 -7.54 36.59
C ILE A 617 16.80 -7.58 35.09
N SER A 618 16.13 -8.50 34.38
CA SER A 618 16.07 -8.50 32.92
C SER A 618 14.64 -8.29 32.42
N LEU A 619 14.48 -7.38 31.46
CA LEU A 619 13.27 -7.10 30.72
C LEU A 619 13.45 -7.61 29.29
N ASN A 620 12.66 -8.58 28.88
CA ASN A 620 12.71 -9.19 27.55
C ASN A 620 11.38 -8.98 26.84
N GLN A 621 11.44 -8.80 25.51
CA GLN A 621 10.26 -8.68 24.64
C GLN A 621 9.18 -7.73 25.19
N LEU A 622 9.54 -6.46 25.33
CA LEU A 622 8.67 -5.42 25.85
C LEU A 622 7.74 -4.88 24.75
N PHE A 623 6.43 -5.03 24.96
CA PHE A 623 5.39 -4.41 24.14
C PHE A 623 4.67 -3.33 24.94
N LEU A 624 4.46 -2.19 24.30
CA LEU A 624 3.80 -1.01 24.87
C LEU A 624 2.64 -0.62 23.98
N PHE A 625 1.49 -0.32 24.57
CA PHE A 625 0.30 0.01 23.80
C PHE A 625 -0.73 0.86 24.58
N SER A 626 -1.70 1.41 23.86
CA SER A 626 -2.74 2.31 24.35
C SER A 626 -4.06 2.09 23.59
N LYS A 627 -5.19 2.41 24.23
CA LYS A 627 -6.56 2.22 23.71
C LYS A 627 -6.78 0.81 23.15
N ALA A 628 -6.49 -0.18 23.98
CA ALA A 628 -6.62 -1.58 23.62
C ALA A 628 -8.09 -2.02 23.53
N ALA A 629 -8.45 -2.59 22.37
CA ALA A 629 -9.55 -3.53 22.24
C ALA A 629 -9.09 -4.91 22.72
N ILE A 630 -9.88 -5.57 23.56
CA ILE A 630 -9.53 -6.87 24.16
C ILE A 630 -10.69 -7.83 23.95
N ASP A 631 -10.39 -8.98 23.34
CA ASP A 631 -11.27 -10.14 23.25
C ASP A 631 -10.65 -11.27 24.08
N VAL A 632 -11.40 -11.87 25.01
CA VAL A 632 -11.00 -13.05 25.77
C VAL A 632 -11.92 -14.21 25.40
N VAL A 633 -11.35 -15.27 24.83
CA VAL A 633 -12.06 -16.50 24.46
C VAL A 633 -11.69 -17.60 25.44
N TYR A 634 -12.65 -18.05 26.23
CA TYR A 634 -12.54 -19.21 27.12
C TYR A 634 -12.93 -20.48 26.38
N LYS A 635 -12.15 -21.54 26.58
CA LYS A 635 -12.28 -22.81 25.88
C LYS A 635 -12.43 -23.99 26.82
N ASN A 636 -13.11 -25.03 26.35
CA ASN A 636 -13.18 -26.32 27.05
C ASN A 636 -11.89 -27.13 26.85
N ILE A 637 -11.87 -28.35 27.38
CA ILE A 637 -10.72 -29.27 27.27
C ILE A 637 -10.47 -29.78 25.84
N LEU A 638 -11.46 -29.67 24.95
CA LEU A 638 -11.37 -30.03 23.52
C LEU A 638 -10.95 -28.84 22.64
N ASP A 639 -10.60 -27.71 23.24
CA ASP A 639 -10.27 -26.43 22.58
C ASP A 639 -11.46 -25.76 21.84
N GLU A 640 -12.70 -26.16 22.18
CA GLU A 640 -13.93 -25.55 21.67
C GLU A 640 -14.30 -24.31 22.50
N GLU A 641 -14.88 -23.29 21.86
CA GLU A 641 -15.20 -22.01 22.49
C GLU A 641 -16.40 -22.11 23.44
N LEU A 642 -16.17 -21.88 24.72
CA LEU A 642 -17.23 -21.82 25.73
C LEU A 642 -17.83 -20.42 25.84
N GLN A 643 -16.99 -19.40 26.01
CA GLN A 643 -17.44 -18.04 26.27
C GLN A 643 -16.45 -17.03 25.71
N THR A 644 -16.95 -16.01 25.03
CA THR A 644 -16.17 -14.89 24.51
C THR A 644 -16.59 -13.62 25.21
N ILE A 645 -15.62 -12.87 25.73
CA ILE A 645 -15.82 -11.60 26.44
C ILE A 645 -15.06 -10.51 25.70
N GLN A 646 -15.77 -9.50 25.22
CA GLN A 646 -15.19 -8.37 24.48
C GLN A 646 -15.27 -7.09 25.32
N LEU A 647 -14.13 -6.47 25.60
CA LEU A 647 -14.06 -5.24 26.39
C LEU A 647 -14.72 -4.08 25.64
N GLU A 648 -15.64 -3.37 26.30
CA GLU A 648 -16.27 -2.17 25.76
C GLU A 648 -15.87 -0.91 26.52
N SER A 649 -15.81 -0.99 27.85
CA SER A 649 -15.34 0.09 28.73
C SER A 649 -14.72 -0.48 30.01
N SER A 650 -14.27 0.38 30.93
CA SER A 650 -13.79 -0.08 32.25
C SER A 650 -14.88 -0.76 33.12
N ARG A 651 -16.16 -0.66 32.75
CA ARG A 651 -17.27 -1.28 33.50
C ARG A 651 -18.19 -2.17 32.68
N SER A 652 -18.03 -2.21 31.36
CA SER A 652 -18.89 -2.97 30.47
C SER A 652 -18.11 -3.85 29.49
N ALA A 653 -18.69 -5.01 29.18
CA ALA A 653 -18.18 -5.95 28.20
C ALA A 653 -19.35 -6.66 27.51
N ILE A 654 -19.12 -7.16 26.30
CA ILE A 654 -20.07 -7.98 25.56
C ILE A 654 -19.70 -9.44 25.78
N VAL A 655 -20.63 -10.24 26.29
CA VAL A 655 -20.46 -11.68 26.54
C VAL A 655 -21.29 -12.48 25.55
N SER A 656 -20.65 -13.45 24.93
CA SER A 656 -21.26 -14.48 24.09
C SER A 656 -20.86 -15.85 24.63
N GLN A 657 -21.76 -16.83 24.54
CA GLN A 657 -21.49 -18.19 25.02
C GLN A 657 -22.10 -19.21 24.07
N THR A 658 -21.48 -20.39 23.97
CA THR A 658 -21.94 -21.51 23.16
C THR A 658 -22.10 -22.74 24.04
N LEU A 659 -23.18 -23.49 23.85
CA LEU A 659 -23.40 -24.79 24.48
C LEU A 659 -23.42 -25.89 23.43
N TYR A 660 -22.81 -27.01 23.79
CA TYR A 660 -22.62 -28.18 22.95
C TYR A 660 -23.53 -29.31 23.42
N ASP A 661 -24.04 -30.10 22.48
CA ASP A 661 -24.81 -31.30 22.81
C ASP A 661 -23.91 -32.46 23.28
N ASP A 662 -24.50 -33.60 23.60
CA ASP A 662 -23.79 -34.80 24.09
C ASP A 662 -22.74 -35.36 23.10
N LEU A 663 -22.81 -34.97 21.81
CA LEU A 663 -21.86 -35.37 20.78
C LEU A 663 -20.79 -34.29 20.48
N GLY A 664 -20.79 -33.18 21.22
CA GLY A 664 -19.87 -32.07 20.99
C GLY A 664 -20.27 -31.18 19.81
N ARG A 665 -21.52 -31.23 19.34
CA ARG A 665 -22.00 -30.36 18.26
C ARG A 665 -22.50 -29.05 18.84
N GLN A 666 -22.12 -27.93 18.22
CA GLN A 666 -22.64 -26.61 18.58
C GLN A 666 -24.15 -26.56 18.33
N ALA A 667 -24.93 -26.55 19.41
CA ALA A 667 -26.39 -26.65 19.33
C ALA A 667 -27.11 -25.44 19.92
N ILE A 668 -26.57 -24.75 20.92
CA ILE A 668 -27.17 -23.52 21.45
C ILE A 668 -26.14 -22.39 21.38
N VAL A 669 -26.49 -21.29 20.71
CA VAL A 669 -25.66 -20.09 20.60
C VAL A 669 -26.38 -18.93 21.24
N ILE A 670 -25.75 -18.36 22.26
CA ILE A 670 -26.36 -17.36 23.13
C ILE A 670 -26.21 -15.99 22.47
N LYS A 671 -27.27 -15.19 22.52
CA LYS A 671 -27.27 -13.83 21.97
C LYS A 671 -26.18 -12.98 22.67
N PRO A 672 -25.33 -12.27 21.92
CA PRO A 672 -24.33 -11.38 22.50
C PRO A 672 -24.99 -10.36 23.43
N THR A 673 -24.53 -10.31 24.68
CA THR A 673 -25.18 -9.53 25.74
C THR A 673 -24.18 -8.59 26.39
N GLN A 674 -24.52 -7.31 26.45
CA GLN A 674 -23.74 -6.32 27.19
C GLN A 674 -23.97 -6.55 28.70
N ILE A 675 -22.91 -6.85 29.43
CA ILE A 675 -22.91 -6.87 30.89
C ILE A 675 -22.28 -5.59 31.42
N ILE A 676 -22.81 -5.10 32.53
CA ILE A 676 -22.24 -3.99 33.30
C ILE A 676 -21.96 -4.53 34.69
N VAL A 677 -20.72 -4.37 35.17
CA VAL A 677 -20.29 -4.87 36.48
C VAL A 677 -19.90 -3.73 37.41
N ASP A 678 -20.10 -3.97 38.71
CA ASP A 678 -19.63 -3.09 39.77
C ASP A 678 -18.09 -3.11 39.88
N ASP A 679 -17.52 -2.11 40.54
CA ASP A 679 -16.07 -1.88 40.63
C ASP A 679 -15.29 -3.03 41.30
N ASP A 680 -15.96 -3.83 42.13
CA ASP A 680 -15.41 -4.97 42.89
C ASP A 680 -15.59 -6.33 42.22
N LYS A 681 -16.39 -6.42 41.16
CA LYS A 681 -16.67 -7.67 40.43
C LYS A 681 -15.82 -7.78 39.17
N PRO A 682 -15.28 -8.96 38.83
CA PRO A 682 -14.45 -9.13 37.63
C PRO A 682 -15.28 -9.00 36.34
N LEU A 683 -14.70 -8.39 35.31
CA LEU A 683 -15.33 -8.09 34.02
C LEU A 683 -14.88 -9.05 32.91
N LEU A 684 -13.57 -9.25 32.77
CA LEU A 684 -12.95 -10.10 31.73
C LEU A 684 -12.70 -11.53 32.18
N ALA A 685 -12.96 -11.86 33.45
CA ALA A 685 -12.98 -13.24 33.94
C ALA A 685 -14.15 -14.05 33.36
N PHE A 686 -14.00 -15.38 33.31
CA PHE A 686 -15.10 -16.29 32.95
C PHE A 686 -16.33 -16.06 33.84
N GLN A 687 -17.48 -15.79 33.21
CA GLN A 687 -18.72 -15.38 33.87
C GLN A 687 -19.58 -16.61 34.17
N ASN A 688 -19.30 -17.28 35.31
CA ASN A 688 -20.06 -18.46 35.77
C ASN A 688 -21.56 -18.19 35.93
N ASP A 689 -21.95 -16.98 36.30
CA ASP A 689 -23.35 -16.58 36.50
C ASP A 689 -24.03 -16.09 35.22
N PHE A 690 -23.34 -16.13 34.07
CA PHE A 690 -23.94 -15.76 32.79
C PHE A 690 -25.06 -16.74 32.41
N ILE A 691 -24.76 -18.05 32.53
CA ILE A 691 -25.71 -19.16 32.34
C ILE A 691 -25.50 -20.17 33.47
N GLN A 692 -26.54 -20.36 34.29
CA GLN A 692 -26.49 -21.22 35.47
C GLN A 692 -27.03 -22.64 35.21
N ASN A 693 -27.75 -22.85 34.09
CA ASN A 693 -28.40 -24.13 33.76
C ASN A 693 -27.98 -24.68 32.39
N GLY A 694 -26.74 -24.46 31.97
CA GLY A 694 -26.21 -24.90 30.67
C GLY A 694 -25.81 -26.37 30.59
N PHE A 695 -25.65 -27.06 31.73
CA PHE A 695 -25.21 -28.46 31.79
C PHE A 695 -26.34 -29.42 31.41
N ILE A 696 -26.13 -30.21 30.35
CA ILE A 696 -27.14 -31.05 29.71
C ILE A 696 -27.84 -32.04 30.64
N HIS A 697 -27.12 -32.66 31.58
CA HIS A 697 -27.67 -33.67 32.48
C HIS A 697 -28.36 -33.13 33.75
N GLN A 698 -28.41 -31.80 33.97
CA GLN A 698 -29.11 -31.24 35.12
C GLN A 698 -30.64 -31.25 34.91
N ASN A 699 -31.43 -31.40 35.98
CA ASN A 699 -32.89 -31.41 35.87
C ASN A 699 -33.48 -30.07 35.42
N ASN A 700 -32.88 -28.95 35.85
CA ASN A 700 -33.26 -27.59 35.48
C ASN A 700 -32.55 -27.07 34.20
N SER A 701 -31.89 -27.96 33.48
CA SER A 701 -31.11 -27.69 32.26
C SER A 701 -31.92 -26.95 31.19
N VAL A 702 -31.30 -26.03 30.45
CA VAL A 702 -31.92 -25.37 29.28
C VAL A 702 -32.35 -26.38 28.22
N TRP A 703 -31.63 -27.50 28.10
CA TRP A 703 -31.94 -28.59 27.18
C TRP A 703 -33.27 -29.29 27.50
N ARG A 704 -33.75 -29.18 28.75
CA ARG A 704 -35.05 -29.73 29.20
C ARG A 704 -36.14 -28.68 29.34
N THR A 705 -35.77 -27.48 29.79
CA THR A 705 -36.71 -26.42 30.13
C THR A 705 -36.96 -25.44 28.98
N GLY A 706 -36.04 -25.38 28.01
CA GLY A 706 -36.00 -24.39 26.93
C GLY A 706 -35.71 -22.96 27.40
N LYS A 707 -35.44 -22.71 28.69
CA LYS A 707 -35.24 -21.36 29.23
C LYS A 707 -33.86 -21.23 29.85
N LEU A 708 -33.16 -20.14 29.51
CA LEU A 708 -31.91 -19.78 30.13
C LEU A 708 -32.14 -19.12 31.50
N ILE A 709 -31.33 -19.52 32.48
CA ILE A 709 -31.26 -18.92 33.80
C ILE A 709 -29.88 -18.30 33.97
N GLY A 710 -29.83 -17.09 34.51
CA GLY A 710 -28.57 -16.37 34.79
C GLY A 710 -28.64 -14.91 34.36
N THR A 711 -27.47 -14.29 34.31
CA THR A 711 -27.29 -12.87 34.00
C THR A 711 -27.75 -12.53 32.58
N VAL A 712 -27.65 -13.47 31.63
CA VAL A 712 -28.13 -13.28 30.25
C VAL A 712 -29.62 -12.88 30.18
N ASN A 713 -30.47 -13.51 30.97
CA ASN A 713 -31.91 -13.24 30.96
C ASN A 713 -32.24 -11.89 31.63
N LYS A 714 -31.46 -11.49 32.65
CA LYS A 714 -31.60 -10.19 33.30
C LYS A 714 -31.36 -9.02 32.34
N PHE A 715 -30.39 -9.17 31.43
CA PHE A 715 -30.03 -8.14 30.46
C PHE A 715 -30.80 -8.24 29.13
N ASN A 716 -31.54 -9.33 28.88
CA ASN A 716 -32.40 -9.50 27.71
C ASN A 716 -33.85 -9.85 28.10
N PRO A 717 -34.55 -9.01 28.90
CA PRO A 717 -35.89 -9.33 29.39
C PRO A 717 -36.94 -9.48 28.26
N LYS A 718 -36.75 -8.79 27.13
CA LYS A 718 -37.64 -8.88 25.95
C LYS A 718 -37.65 -10.28 25.33
N ASP A 719 -36.62 -11.09 25.56
CA ASP A 719 -36.49 -12.42 24.97
C ASP A 719 -37.18 -13.53 25.82
N GLU A 720 -37.77 -13.17 26.97
CA GLU A 720 -38.54 -14.07 27.87
C GLU A 720 -37.79 -15.35 28.32
N GLY A 721 -36.46 -15.31 28.38
CA GLY A 721 -35.60 -16.46 28.71
C GLY A 721 -35.12 -17.27 27.51
N TYR A 722 -35.53 -16.92 26.29
CA TYR A 722 -35.13 -17.56 25.02
C TYR A 722 -34.07 -16.74 24.28
N CYS A 723 -33.04 -16.28 25.00
CA CYS A 723 -32.00 -15.37 24.47
C CYS A 723 -30.93 -16.10 23.64
N TYR A 724 -31.34 -17.04 22.78
CA TYR A 724 -30.42 -17.93 22.06
C TYR A 724 -31.00 -18.45 20.75
N SER A 725 -30.13 -18.81 19.81
CA SER A 725 -30.49 -19.66 18.68
C SER A 725 -30.18 -21.12 18.99
N GLU A 726 -30.97 -22.03 18.43
CA GLU A 726 -30.86 -23.47 18.67
C GLU A 726 -30.80 -24.21 17.34
N VAL A 727 -29.91 -25.19 17.23
CA VAL A 727 -29.87 -26.17 16.15
C VAL A 727 -30.14 -27.53 16.79
N ARG A 728 -31.28 -28.14 16.44
CA ARG A 728 -31.56 -29.51 16.84
C ARG A 728 -31.13 -30.46 15.75
N TYR A 729 -30.21 -31.35 16.09
CA TYR A 729 -29.71 -32.37 15.20
C TYR A 729 -30.52 -33.67 15.31
N ALA A 730 -30.37 -34.53 14.31
CA ALA A 730 -30.85 -35.90 14.40
C ALA A 730 -30.05 -36.72 15.41
N ASP A 731 -30.71 -37.73 15.97
CA ASP A 731 -30.13 -38.73 16.90
C ASP A 731 -29.24 -39.72 16.15
N ASN A 732 -28.25 -39.18 15.44
CA ASN A 732 -27.24 -39.91 14.70
C ASN A 732 -25.93 -39.09 14.70
N PRO A 733 -24.77 -39.70 14.40
CA PRO A 733 -23.48 -39.01 14.42
C PRO A 733 -23.27 -38.11 13.20
N LEU A 734 -24.22 -38.05 12.27
CA LEU A 734 -24.18 -37.17 11.12
C LEU A 734 -24.66 -35.80 11.60
N ASN A 735 -24.02 -34.71 11.18
CA ASN A 735 -24.39 -33.35 11.57
C ASN A 735 -25.67 -32.87 10.86
N GLU A 736 -26.68 -33.76 10.79
CA GLU A 736 -27.96 -33.57 10.14
C GLU A 736 -28.86 -32.73 11.01
N LYS A 737 -29.21 -31.54 10.52
CA LYS A 737 -30.16 -30.64 11.18
C LYS A 737 -31.58 -31.16 10.98
N ILE A 738 -32.40 -31.09 12.01
CA ILE A 738 -33.85 -31.35 11.97
C ILE A 738 -34.62 -30.04 12.09
N SER A 739 -34.14 -29.11 12.92
CA SER A 739 -34.78 -27.81 13.08
C SER A 739 -33.81 -26.77 13.60
N THR A 740 -34.10 -25.51 13.31
CA THR A 740 -33.36 -24.38 13.85
C THR A 740 -34.29 -23.29 14.36
N GLY A 741 -34.03 -22.80 15.56
CA GLY A 741 -34.71 -21.66 16.17
C GLY A 741 -33.80 -20.45 16.32
N GLN A 742 -34.40 -19.28 16.52
CA GLN A 742 -33.74 -18.00 16.76
C GLN A 742 -34.16 -17.43 18.14
N PRO A 743 -33.47 -16.38 18.63
CA PRO A 743 -33.82 -15.77 19.91
C PRO A 743 -35.26 -15.25 19.96
N GLY A 744 -35.91 -15.42 21.11
CA GLY A 744 -37.28 -15.00 21.39
C GLY A 744 -38.29 -16.15 21.40
N ARG A 745 -39.34 -16.00 22.20
CA ARG A 745 -40.31 -17.07 22.46
C ARG A 745 -40.97 -17.63 21.20
N LEU A 746 -41.41 -16.78 20.27
CA LEU A 746 -42.09 -17.21 19.03
C LEU A 746 -41.15 -17.89 18.02
N PHE A 747 -39.84 -17.72 18.17
CA PHE A 747 -38.82 -18.17 17.22
C PHE A 747 -38.03 -19.39 17.71
N ARG A 748 -38.29 -19.88 18.93
CA ARG A 748 -37.62 -21.08 19.45
C ARG A 748 -37.90 -22.29 18.57
N VAL A 749 -37.02 -23.29 18.66
CA VAL A 749 -37.00 -24.46 17.77
C VAL A 749 -38.29 -25.29 17.77
N ASP A 750 -39.10 -25.20 18.84
CA ASP A 750 -40.36 -25.92 19.02
C ASP A 750 -41.61 -25.08 18.68
N GLU A 751 -41.45 -23.85 18.19
CA GLU A 751 -42.54 -22.92 17.88
C GLU A 751 -42.72 -22.66 16.39
N ILE A 752 -43.75 -21.88 16.05
CA ILE A 752 -44.13 -21.59 14.67
C ILE A 752 -43.00 -20.92 13.87
N GLY A 753 -42.15 -20.11 14.51
CA GLY A 753 -41.07 -19.36 13.85
C GLY A 753 -39.80 -20.16 13.52
N CYS A 754 -39.75 -21.47 13.78
CA CYS A 754 -38.58 -22.29 13.49
C CYS A 754 -38.48 -22.71 12.01
N LEU A 755 -37.26 -22.97 11.53
CA LEU A 755 -37.04 -23.70 10.27
C LEU A 755 -37.02 -25.19 10.57
N LYS A 756 -37.63 -25.99 9.69
CA LYS A 756 -37.61 -27.46 9.79
C LYS A 756 -36.90 -28.05 8.58
N TYR A 757 -36.20 -29.14 8.82
CA TYR A 757 -35.40 -29.84 7.82
C TYR A 757 -35.83 -31.31 7.74
N THR A 758 -35.93 -31.83 6.54
CA THR A 758 -36.21 -33.25 6.31
C THR A 758 -35.56 -33.73 5.01
N ARG A 759 -35.37 -35.04 4.90
CA ARG A 759 -34.91 -35.71 3.67
C ARG A 759 -36.04 -36.24 2.79
N ASP A 760 -37.25 -36.27 3.31
CA ASP A 760 -38.44 -36.55 2.52
C ASP A 760 -38.82 -35.29 1.75
N ALA A 761 -38.89 -35.37 0.42
CA ALA A 761 -39.32 -34.25 -0.41
C ALA A 761 -40.71 -33.72 0.01
N GLN A 762 -41.55 -34.54 0.65
CA GLN A 762 -42.91 -34.18 1.06
C GLN A 762 -43.72 -33.50 -0.06
N SER A 763 -43.47 -33.96 -1.29
CA SER A 763 -44.03 -33.44 -2.52
C SER A 763 -44.16 -34.60 -3.49
N SER A 764 -45.39 -35.04 -3.75
CA SER A 764 -45.68 -36.09 -4.73
C SER A 764 -45.16 -35.71 -6.11
N PHE A 765 -45.19 -34.41 -6.44
CA PHE A 765 -44.64 -33.87 -7.68
C PHE A 765 -43.12 -34.11 -7.80
N ILE A 766 -42.35 -33.76 -6.76
CA ILE A 766 -40.89 -33.98 -6.79
C ILE A 766 -40.53 -35.46 -6.72
N ASN A 767 -41.22 -36.24 -5.89
CA ASN A 767 -41.00 -37.68 -5.80
C ASN A 767 -41.33 -38.41 -7.12
N LEU A 768 -42.21 -37.83 -7.95
CA LEU A 768 -42.53 -38.36 -9.28
C LEU A 768 -41.48 -37.98 -10.32
N LEU A 769 -41.05 -36.71 -10.34
CA LEU A 769 -40.02 -36.24 -11.27
C LEU A 769 -38.63 -36.84 -10.95
N PHE A 770 -38.27 -36.93 -9.67
CA PHE A 770 -36.98 -37.38 -9.18
C PHE A 770 -37.16 -38.50 -8.15
N PRO A 771 -37.56 -39.71 -8.58
CA PRO A 771 -37.89 -40.79 -7.66
C PRO A 771 -36.65 -41.37 -6.98
N SER A 772 -36.75 -41.64 -5.68
CA SER A 772 -35.67 -42.25 -4.89
C SER A 772 -35.27 -43.65 -5.38
N THR A 773 -36.18 -44.38 -6.03
CA THR A 773 -35.89 -45.67 -6.70
C THR A 773 -34.91 -45.54 -7.88
N LYS A 774 -34.63 -44.33 -8.35
CA LYS A 774 -33.62 -44.01 -9.36
C LYS A 774 -32.35 -43.40 -8.78
N GLY A 775 -32.20 -43.39 -7.45
CA GLY A 775 -31.00 -42.90 -6.76
C GLY A 775 -31.02 -41.42 -6.40
N TYR A 776 -32.14 -40.72 -6.60
CA TYR A 776 -32.27 -39.33 -6.16
C TYR A 776 -32.55 -39.25 -4.65
N SER A 777 -32.03 -38.20 -4.01
CA SER A 777 -32.34 -37.85 -2.62
C SER A 777 -32.76 -36.39 -2.52
N ALA A 778 -33.51 -36.04 -1.48
CA ALA A 778 -33.97 -34.67 -1.27
C ALA A 778 -33.42 -34.10 0.04
N GLN A 779 -33.20 -32.78 0.04
CA GLN A 779 -32.99 -31.97 1.22
C GLN A 779 -34.04 -30.87 1.22
N VAL A 780 -34.87 -30.83 2.25
CA VAL A 780 -35.98 -29.90 2.34
C VAL A 780 -35.76 -28.95 3.50
N CYS A 781 -35.90 -27.65 3.24
CA CYS A 781 -36.05 -26.61 4.24
C CYS A 781 -37.50 -26.11 4.20
N ILE A 782 -38.20 -26.21 5.33
CA ILE A 782 -39.59 -25.76 5.49
C ILE A 782 -39.55 -24.48 6.33
N GLN A 783 -40.04 -23.39 5.74
CA GLN A 783 -40.17 -22.10 6.40
C GLN A 783 -41.44 -22.02 7.26
N PRO A 784 -41.49 -21.13 8.27
CA PRO A 784 -42.65 -20.88 9.13
C PRO A 784 -43.97 -20.65 8.39
N ASN A 785 -43.93 -19.95 7.25
CA ASN A 785 -45.10 -19.68 6.41
C ASN A 785 -45.58 -20.88 5.58
N GLY A 786 -44.90 -22.04 5.68
CA GLY A 786 -45.18 -23.27 4.94
C GLY A 786 -44.49 -23.37 3.57
N THR A 787 -43.71 -22.35 3.16
CA THR A 787 -42.87 -22.40 1.96
C THR A 787 -41.84 -23.52 2.11
N LYS A 788 -41.68 -24.33 1.07
CA LYS A 788 -40.70 -25.44 1.07
C LYS A 788 -39.67 -25.20 -0.01
N GLN A 789 -38.40 -25.20 0.38
CA GLN A 789 -37.28 -25.24 -0.54
C GLN A 789 -36.75 -26.68 -0.58
N ILE A 790 -36.90 -27.33 -1.73
CA ILE A 790 -36.53 -28.73 -1.95
C ILE A 790 -35.35 -28.75 -2.91
N THR A 791 -34.19 -29.13 -2.40
CA THR A 791 -33.00 -29.42 -3.19
C THR A 791 -32.94 -30.91 -3.46
N VAL A 792 -32.86 -31.31 -4.73
CA VAL A 792 -32.75 -32.71 -5.14
C VAL A 792 -31.31 -33.00 -5.55
N LEU A 793 -30.74 -34.06 -5.00
CA LEU A 793 -29.41 -34.55 -5.27
C LEU A 793 -29.45 -35.88 -6.02
N ASP A 794 -28.50 -36.12 -6.91
CA ASP A 794 -28.27 -37.44 -7.51
C ASP A 794 -27.38 -38.34 -6.63
N LEU A 795 -26.96 -39.50 -7.16
CA LEU A 795 -26.10 -40.47 -6.47
C LEU A 795 -24.66 -39.97 -6.26
N HIS A 796 -24.19 -39.00 -7.04
CA HIS A 796 -22.87 -38.39 -6.89
C HIS A 796 -22.92 -37.18 -5.94
N GLY A 797 -24.12 -36.78 -5.51
CA GLY A 797 -24.34 -35.62 -4.63
C GLY A 797 -24.50 -34.30 -5.38
N ASN A 798 -24.66 -34.33 -6.71
CA ASN A 798 -24.89 -33.13 -7.51
C ASN A 798 -26.33 -32.63 -7.34
N GLN A 799 -26.51 -31.30 -7.24
CA GLN A 799 -27.83 -30.69 -7.20
C GLN A 799 -28.48 -30.73 -8.58
N VAL A 800 -29.38 -31.67 -8.82
CA VAL A 800 -30.09 -31.82 -10.11
C VAL A 800 -31.38 -31.01 -10.20
N ALA A 801 -31.97 -30.61 -9.06
CA ALA A 801 -33.10 -29.69 -9.05
C ALA A 801 -33.18 -28.84 -7.79
N LEU A 802 -33.76 -27.65 -7.94
CA LEU A 802 -34.18 -26.78 -6.85
C LEU A 802 -35.64 -26.40 -7.09
N TYR A 803 -36.51 -26.80 -6.16
CA TYR A 803 -37.93 -26.53 -6.22
C TYR A 803 -38.37 -25.71 -5.01
N VAL A 804 -38.97 -24.54 -5.27
CA VAL A 804 -39.54 -23.66 -4.26
C VAL A 804 -41.05 -23.73 -4.36
N TYR A 805 -41.68 -24.38 -3.39
CA TYR A 805 -43.11 -24.45 -3.23
C TYR A 805 -43.61 -23.27 -2.39
N THR A 806 -44.62 -22.56 -2.87
CA THR A 806 -45.27 -21.44 -2.15
C THR A 806 -46.76 -21.70 -2.00
N ASN A 807 -47.37 -21.30 -0.88
CA ASN A 807 -48.78 -21.61 -0.59
C ASN A 807 -49.79 -20.84 -1.47
N MET A 808 -49.45 -19.63 -1.95
CA MET A 808 -50.34 -18.77 -2.75
C MET A 808 -49.64 -18.06 -3.93
N GLY A 809 -48.44 -18.49 -4.27
CA GLY A 809 -47.67 -17.99 -5.41
C GLY A 809 -47.37 -19.08 -6.44
N ASN A 810 -46.67 -18.71 -7.51
CA ASN A 810 -46.21 -19.69 -8.48
C ASN A 810 -45.02 -20.47 -7.93
N ASN A 811 -45.12 -21.80 -7.96
CA ASN A 811 -44.00 -22.66 -7.62
C ASN A 811 -42.87 -22.49 -8.65
N LEU A 812 -41.63 -22.48 -8.17
CA LEU A 812 -40.46 -22.27 -9.00
C LEU A 812 -39.65 -23.56 -9.07
N LEU A 813 -39.33 -24.02 -10.27
CA LEU A 813 -38.46 -25.18 -10.49
C LEU A 813 -37.24 -24.73 -11.30
N THR A 814 -36.05 -25.10 -10.85
CA THR A 814 -34.80 -25.00 -11.61
C THR A 814 -34.19 -26.37 -11.69
N THR A 815 -33.74 -26.81 -12.87
CA THR A 815 -33.03 -28.09 -13.01
C THR A 815 -31.63 -27.90 -13.57
N TYR A 816 -30.74 -28.81 -13.20
CA TYR A 816 -29.33 -28.78 -13.52
C TYR A 816 -28.92 -30.13 -14.12
N GLU A 817 -28.11 -30.11 -15.17
CA GLU A 817 -27.56 -31.32 -15.79
C GLU A 817 -26.03 -31.28 -15.73
N TYR A 818 -25.45 -32.44 -15.44
CA TYR A 818 -24.02 -32.66 -15.30
C TYR A 818 -23.52 -33.66 -16.35
N ASN A 819 -22.25 -33.57 -16.72
CA ASN A 819 -21.59 -34.62 -17.52
C ASN A 819 -21.06 -35.76 -16.63
N ASP A 820 -20.43 -36.77 -17.23
CA ASP A 820 -19.85 -37.94 -16.52
C ASP A 820 -18.68 -37.58 -15.57
N GLU A 821 -18.20 -36.34 -15.59
CA GLU A 821 -17.13 -35.81 -14.73
C GLU A 821 -17.67 -34.88 -13.63
N ASP A 822 -18.99 -34.91 -13.37
CA ASP A 822 -19.71 -34.07 -12.41
C ASP A 822 -19.59 -32.55 -12.68
N ARG A 823 -19.42 -32.16 -13.95
CA ARG A 823 -19.36 -30.75 -14.38
C ARG A 823 -20.73 -30.27 -14.89
N LEU A 824 -21.17 -29.10 -14.44
CA LEU A 824 -22.47 -28.52 -14.80
C LEU A 824 -22.51 -28.09 -16.28
N ILE A 825 -23.28 -28.78 -17.10
CA ILE A 825 -23.37 -28.51 -18.55
C ILE A 825 -24.65 -27.76 -18.95
N LYS A 826 -25.70 -27.80 -18.12
CA LYS A 826 -26.98 -27.14 -18.44
C LYS A 826 -27.73 -26.68 -17.20
N VAL A 827 -28.35 -25.51 -17.28
CA VAL A 827 -29.31 -24.98 -16.29
C VAL A 827 -30.59 -24.58 -17.00
N LEU A 828 -31.73 -25.03 -16.50
CA LEU A 828 -33.05 -24.64 -16.97
C LEU A 828 -33.77 -23.83 -15.88
N PRO A 829 -34.11 -22.56 -16.13
CA PRO A 829 -34.67 -21.66 -15.13
C PRO A 829 -36.18 -21.89 -14.91
N PRO A 830 -36.78 -21.30 -13.85
CA PRO A 830 -38.21 -21.38 -13.60
C PRO A 830 -39.09 -20.96 -14.79
N ALA A 831 -38.64 -19.96 -15.56
CA ALA A 831 -39.34 -19.50 -16.77
C ALA A 831 -39.50 -20.60 -17.84
N TYR A 832 -38.54 -21.53 -17.95
CA TYR A 832 -38.66 -22.67 -18.87
C TYR A 832 -39.75 -23.64 -18.39
N HIS A 833 -39.69 -24.03 -17.12
CA HIS A 833 -40.60 -25.02 -16.54
C HIS A 833 -42.04 -24.51 -16.40
N ALA A 834 -42.21 -23.19 -16.26
CA ALA A 834 -43.51 -22.51 -16.21
C ALA A 834 -44.09 -22.19 -17.61
N HIS A 835 -43.32 -22.39 -18.70
CA HIS A 835 -43.80 -22.10 -20.04
C HIS A 835 -44.95 -23.06 -20.41
N HIS A 836 -46.05 -22.52 -20.93
CA HIS A 836 -47.28 -23.28 -21.22
C HIS A 836 -47.07 -24.50 -22.14
N ASP A 837 -46.19 -24.38 -23.15
CA ASP A 837 -45.85 -25.48 -24.08
C ASP A 837 -44.95 -26.59 -23.47
N ILE A 838 -44.32 -26.33 -22.32
CA ILE A 838 -43.48 -27.30 -21.59
C ILE A 838 -44.29 -27.93 -20.46
N GLY A 839 -44.93 -27.09 -19.65
CA GLY A 839 -45.85 -27.50 -18.59
C GLY A 839 -45.24 -28.50 -17.61
N THR A 840 -43.95 -28.37 -17.25
CA THR A 840 -43.25 -29.36 -16.39
C THR A 840 -44.00 -29.61 -15.09
N LEU A 841 -44.58 -28.55 -14.52
CA LEU A 841 -45.33 -28.61 -13.26
C LEU A 841 -46.63 -29.43 -13.32
N GLY A 842 -47.11 -29.78 -14.52
CA GLY A 842 -48.29 -30.64 -14.73
C GLY A 842 -47.98 -32.07 -15.17
N GLN A 843 -46.70 -32.46 -15.25
CA GLN A 843 -46.29 -33.76 -15.78
C GLN A 843 -46.38 -34.88 -14.74
N VAL A 844 -46.64 -36.11 -15.22
CA VAL A 844 -46.86 -37.29 -14.38
C VAL A 844 -45.84 -38.43 -14.56
N ILE A 845 -44.68 -38.15 -15.15
CA ILE A 845 -43.62 -39.15 -15.39
C ILE A 845 -42.26 -38.62 -14.93
N PRO A 846 -41.26 -39.49 -14.66
CA PRO A 846 -39.93 -39.07 -14.24
C PRO A 846 -39.24 -38.07 -15.17
N TYR A 847 -38.46 -37.15 -14.61
CA TYR A 847 -37.80 -36.06 -15.32
C TYR A 847 -36.86 -36.56 -16.44
N ALA A 848 -36.10 -37.61 -16.19
CA ALA A 848 -35.24 -38.23 -17.21
C ALA A 848 -36.04 -38.73 -18.44
N GLN A 849 -37.28 -39.21 -18.23
CA GLN A 849 -38.14 -39.65 -19.33
C GLN A 849 -38.74 -38.45 -20.08
N LEU A 850 -39.15 -37.40 -19.36
CA LEU A 850 -39.58 -36.13 -19.96
C LEU A 850 -38.49 -35.56 -20.86
N MET A 851 -37.26 -35.52 -20.37
CA MET A 851 -36.12 -35.01 -21.12
C MET A 851 -35.88 -35.80 -22.41
N ASN A 852 -35.97 -37.13 -22.38
CA ASN A 852 -35.87 -37.96 -23.58
C ASN A 852 -37.00 -37.67 -24.58
N GLN A 853 -38.24 -37.49 -24.11
CA GLN A 853 -39.37 -37.13 -24.99
C GLN A 853 -39.17 -35.76 -25.62
N TRP A 854 -38.76 -34.77 -24.83
CA TRP A 854 -38.57 -33.39 -25.29
C TRP A 854 -37.38 -33.23 -26.24
N GLN A 855 -36.35 -34.06 -26.10
CA GLN A 855 -35.26 -34.13 -27.08
C GLN A 855 -35.73 -34.55 -28.47
N THR A 856 -36.79 -35.36 -28.56
CA THR A 856 -37.35 -35.81 -29.85
C THR A 856 -38.40 -34.85 -30.44
N ASN A 857 -38.84 -33.84 -29.68
CA ASN A 857 -39.82 -32.84 -30.13
C ASN A 857 -39.14 -31.53 -30.53
N GLU A 858 -39.27 -31.15 -31.80
CA GLU A 858 -38.58 -29.98 -32.36
C GLU A 858 -38.97 -28.65 -31.69
N GLN A 859 -40.25 -28.46 -31.33
CA GLN A 859 -40.71 -27.23 -30.68
C GLN A 859 -40.17 -27.12 -29.25
N GLN A 860 -40.19 -28.22 -28.50
CA GLN A 860 -39.70 -28.25 -27.12
C GLN A 860 -38.17 -28.14 -27.06
N GLY A 861 -37.46 -28.74 -28.01
CA GLY A 861 -36.02 -28.54 -28.21
C GLY A 861 -35.67 -27.07 -28.49
N LYS A 862 -36.47 -26.36 -29.30
CA LYS A 862 -36.30 -24.91 -29.53
C LYS A 862 -36.49 -24.09 -28.26
N LEU A 863 -37.53 -24.38 -27.48
CA LEU A 863 -37.77 -23.69 -26.21
C LEU A 863 -36.67 -23.97 -25.18
N GLN A 864 -36.20 -25.22 -25.09
CA GLN A 864 -35.08 -25.57 -24.22
C GLN A 864 -33.83 -24.76 -24.59
N ASN A 865 -33.47 -24.72 -25.88
CA ASN A 865 -32.35 -23.91 -26.36
C ASN A 865 -32.53 -22.42 -26.07
N LYS A 866 -33.76 -21.90 -26.14
CA LYS A 866 -34.08 -20.49 -25.87
C LYS A 866 -33.89 -20.09 -24.40
N PHE A 867 -34.24 -20.95 -23.46
CA PHE A 867 -34.20 -20.64 -22.02
C PHE A 867 -32.99 -21.22 -21.28
N SER A 868 -32.33 -22.23 -21.83
CA SER A 868 -31.19 -22.88 -21.16
C SER A 868 -29.97 -22.00 -21.08
N THR A 869 -29.25 -22.09 -19.96
CA THR A 869 -27.82 -21.77 -19.93
C THR A 869 -27.05 -23.06 -20.15
N ARG A 870 -26.15 -23.09 -21.14
CA ARG A 870 -25.32 -24.26 -21.49
C ARG A 870 -23.85 -23.94 -21.39
N MET A 871 -23.05 -24.91 -20.96
CA MET A 871 -21.60 -24.80 -20.82
C MET A 871 -20.92 -26.01 -21.47
N ALA A 872 -19.79 -25.77 -22.10
CA ALA A 872 -18.89 -26.83 -22.57
C ALA A 872 -17.50 -26.64 -21.97
N TYR A 873 -16.80 -27.74 -21.76
CA TYR A 873 -15.51 -27.80 -21.07
C TYR A 873 -14.43 -28.41 -21.95
N ASP A 874 -13.18 -28.02 -21.72
CA ASP A 874 -12.02 -28.77 -22.21
C ASP A 874 -11.66 -29.97 -21.30
N ASN A 875 -10.64 -30.73 -21.69
CA ASN A 875 -10.16 -31.89 -20.92
C ASN A 875 -9.61 -31.49 -19.54
N ASP A 876 -9.16 -30.24 -19.37
CA ASP A 876 -8.64 -29.70 -18.12
C ASP A 876 -9.75 -29.16 -17.19
N GLY A 877 -11.00 -29.11 -17.65
CA GLY A 877 -12.15 -28.61 -16.89
C GLY A 877 -12.39 -27.10 -16.97
N GLN A 878 -11.78 -26.42 -17.94
CA GLN A 878 -12.03 -25.00 -18.21
C GLN A 878 -13.25 -24.84 -19.11
N VAL A 879 -14.10 -23.84 -18.84
CA VAL A 879 -15.27 -23.53 -19.68
C VAL A 879 -14.82 -22.90 -20.99
N ILE A 880 -15.01 -23.58 -22.11
CA ILE A 880 -14.63 -23.09 -23.46
C ILE A 880 -15.81 -22.50 -24.25
N GLU A 881 -17.04 -22.83 -23.85
CA GLU A 881 -18.25 -22.27 -24.47
C GLU A 881 -19.30 -22.03 -23.40
N ARG A 882 -20.00 -20.89 -23.50
CA ARG A 882 -21.19 -20.58 -22.69
C ARG A 882 -22.28 -20.01 -23.57
N ILE A 883 -23.48 -20.57 -23.51
CA ILE A 883 -24.67 -20.04 -24.18
C ILE A 883 -25.67 -19.68 -23.11
N SER A 884 -26.18 -18.44 -23.11
CA SER A 884 -27.27 -18.04 -22.21
C SER A 884 -28.36 -17.26 -22.96
N PRO A 885 -29.59 -17.19 -22.42
CA PRO A 885 -30.68 -16.41 -23.02
C PRO A 885 -30.34 -14.92 -23.14
N ASP A 886 -29.59 -14.38 -22.18
CA ASP A 886 -29.32 -12.94 -22.05
C ASP A 886 -28.07 -12.49 -22.82
N THR A 887 -27.06 -13.38 -22.93
CA THR A 887 -25.74 -13.02 -23.47
C THR A 887 -25.38 -13.77 -24.75
N SER A 888 -26.34 -14.51 -25.33
CA SER A 888 -26.16 -15.38 -26.50
C SER A 888 -24.93 -16.30 -26.36
N LYS A 889 -24.34 -16.76 -27.48
CA LYS A 889 -23.19 -17.69 -27.48
C LYS A 889 -21.88 -16.94 -27.24
N GLN A 890 -21.08 -17.44 -26.31
CA GLN A 890 -19.75 -16.98 -25.98
C GLN A 890 -18.74 -18.12 -26.10
N ILE A 891 -17.62 -17.86 -26.76
CA ILE A 891 -16.48 -18.79 -26.85
C ILE A 891 -15.33 -18.20 -26.03
N LEU A 892 -14.80 -19.00 -25.11
CA LEU A 892 -13.72 -18.61 -24.20
C LEU A 892 -12.45 -19.31 -24.67
N ILE A 893 -11.40 -18.53 -24.92
CA ILE A 893 -10.14 -19.01 -25.51
C ILE A 893 -9.02 -18.71 -24.53
N TYR A 894 -8.29 -19.77 -24.15
CA TYR A 894 -7.21 -19.73 -23.16
C TYR A 894 -5.83 -19.85 -23.82
N SER A 895 -4.80 -19.32 -23.18
CA SER A 895 -3.41 -19.59 -23.54
C SER A 895 -2.97 -20.98 -23.05
N ARG A 896 -1.79 -21.42 -23.47
CA ARG A 896 -1.11 -22.64 -22.95
C ARG A 896 -0.91 -22.62 -21.44
N GLU A 897 -0.76 -21.44 -20.83
CA GLU A 897 -0.65 -21.26 -19.38
C GLU A 897 -2.02 -21.27 -18.67
N LYS A 898 -3.11 -21.59 -19.38
CA LYS A 898 -4.48 -21.63 -18.85
C LYS A 898 -5.03 -20.26 -18.42
N LEU A 899 -4.55 -19.19 -19.06
CA LEU A 899 -5.05 -17.82 -18.84
C LEU A 899 -6.09 -17.45 -19.90
N LEU A 900 -7.24 -16.90 -19.50
CA LEU A 900 -8.33 -16.53 -20.43
C LEU A 900 -7.91 -15.34 -21.31
N ARG A 901 -7.61 -15.57 -22.58
CA ARG A 901 -7.09 -14.57 -23.52
C ARG A 901 -8.17 -13.84 -24.30
N PHE A 902 -9.19 -14.56 -24.76
CA PHE A 902 -10.27 -13.97 -25.56
C PHE A 902 -11.64 -14.48 -25.15
N ILE A 903 -12.64 -13.59 -25.23
CA ILE A 903 -14.06 -13.91 -25.15
C ILE A 903 -14.70 -13.46 -26.47
N LEU A 904 -15.06 -14.42 -27.31
CA LEU A 904 -15.75 -14.17 -28.58
C LEU A 904 -17.26 -14.30 -28.36
N GLN A 905 -17.97 -13.18 -28.40
CA GLN A 905 -19.43 -13.11 -28.32
C GLN A 905 -20.04 -13.17 -29.72
N HIS A 906 -21.14 -13.91 -29.83
CA HIS A 906 -21.96 -13.99 -31.04
C HIS A 906 -23.27 -13.23 -30.82
N ASP A 907 -23.82 -12.64 -31.87
CA ASP A 907 -25.16 -12.08 -31.85
C ASP A 907 -26.25 -13.16 -31.80
N ILE A 908 -27.51 -12.73 -31.78
CA ILE A 908 -28.69 -13.61 -31.81
C ILE A 908 -28.78 -14.47 -33.08
N ASN A 909 -28.08 -14.08 -34.16
CA ASN A 909 -28.03 -14.81 -35.43
C ASN A 909 -26.83 -15.76 -35.51
N GLY A 910 -26.06 -15.90 -34.42
CA GLY A 910 -24.87 -16.75 -34.38
C GLY A 910 -23.67 -16.19 -35.14
N LYS A 911 -23.65 -14.89 -35.45
CA LYS A 911 -22.49 -14.22 -36.05
C LYS A 911 -21.58 -13.63 -34.97
N PRO A 912 -20.25 -13.79 -35.06
CA PRO A 912 -19.30 -13.04 -34.25
C PRO A 912 -19.68 -11.56 -34.21
N CYS A 913 -19.86 -10.96 -33.03
CA CYS A 913 -20.25 -9.56 -32.92
C CYS A 913 -19.25 -8.75 -32.08
N ARG A 914 -18.57 -9.40 -31.14
CA ARG A 914 -17.64 -8.72 -30.24
C ARG A 914 -16.56 -9.68 -29.75
N VAL A 915 -15.31 -9.24 -29.76
CA VAL A 915 -14.21 -9.96 -29.12
C VAL A 915 -13.71 -9.10 -27.98
N VAL A 916 -13.76 -9.64 -26.76
CA VAL A 916 -13.03 -9.10 -25.60
C VAL A 916 -11.67 -9.78 -25.57
N TYR A 917 -10.61 -9.01 -25.37
CA TYR A 917 -9.29 -9.58 -25.16
C TYR A 917 -8.76 -9.21 -23.77
N ASN A 918 -7.92 -10.08 -23.23
CA ASN A 918 -7.18 -9.89 -22.00
C ASN A 918 -5.69 -10.15 -22.28
N GLN A 919 -4.83 -9.24 -21.80
CA GLN A 919 -3.40 -9.50 -21.69
C GLN A 919 -2.98 -9.58 -20.24
N TYR A 920 -1.99 -10.43 -20.00
CA TYR A 920 -1.42 -10.65 -18.68
C TYR A 920 0.05 -10.24 -18.68
N ASP A 921 0.54 -9.77 -17.53
CA ASP A 921 1.97 -9.57 -17.33
C ASP A 921 2.70 -10.91 -17.12
N THR A 922 4.02 -10.87 -16.96
CA THR A 922 4.85 -12.07 -16.76
C THR A 922 4.55 -12.86 -15.47
N ARG A 923 3.73 -12.30 -14.56
CA ARG A 923 3.28 -12.95 -13.33
C ARG A 923 1.88 -13.55 -13.47
N GLY A 924 1.21 -13.36 -14.61
CA GLY A 924 -0.17 -13.77 -14.82
C GLY A 924 -1.21 -12.77 -14.29
N ASP A 925 -0.81 -11.56 -13.90
CA ASP A 925 -1.75 -10.50 -13.51
C ASP A 925 -2.35 -9.84 -14.76
N LEU A 926 -3.65 -9.51 -14.73
CA LEU A 926 -4.31 -8.80 -15.84
C LEU A 926 -3.66 -7.40 -16.05
N ALA A 927 -2.99 -7.23 -17.18
CA ALA A 927 -2.28 -6.00 -17.57
C ALA A 927 -3.10 -5.11 -18.52
N SER A 928 -3.91 -5.69 -19.39
CA SER A 928 -4.78 -4.89 -20.26
C SER A 928 -6.04 -5.65 -20.66
N GLN A 929 -7.10 -4.89 -20.93
CA GLN A 929 -8.38 -5.40 -21.39
C GLN A 929 -9.01 -4.42 -22.36
N GLY A 930 -9.64 -4.96 -23.41
CA GLY A 930 -10.27 -4.16 -24.43
C GLY A 930 -11.19 -4.96 -25.34
N TYR A 931 -11.64 -4.29 -26.40
CA TYR A 931 -12.45 -4.92 -27.44
C TYR A 931 -11.75 -4.83 -28.79
N SER A 932 -11.71 -5.94 -29.54
CA SER A 932 -11.23 -5.92 -30.92
C SER A 932 -12.10 -4.99 -31.77
N THR A 933 -11.47 -4.16 -32.59
CA THR A 933 -12.15 -3.39 -33.65
C THR A 933 -12.24 -4.18 -34.95
N GLU A 934 -11.54 -5.30 -35.03
CA GLU A 934 -11.51 -6.18 -36.19
C GLU A 934 -12.41 -7.39 -35.96
N TYR A 935 -13.07 -7.83 -37.03
CA TYR A 935 -13.76 -9.11 -37.08
C TYR A 935 -12.72 -10.23 -37.17
N LEU A 936 -12.68 -11.09 -36.15
CA LEU A 936 -11.77 -12.23 -36.07
C LEU A 936 -12.58 -13.50 -35.88
N CYS A 937 -12.23 -14.55 -36.61
CA CYS A 937 -12.85 -15.84 -36.40
C CYS A 937 -12.20 -16.58 -35.21
N GLN A 938 -12.82 -17.66 -34.76
CA GLN A 938 -12.32 -18.44 -33.63
C GLN A 938 -10.90 -19.00 -33.87
N GLU A 939 -10.61 -19.44 -35.09
CA GLU A 939 -9.32 -20.04 -35.46
C GLU A 939 -8.18 -19.02 -35.38
N ASP A 940 -8.41 -17.80 -35.87
CA ASP A 940 -7.46 -16.68 -35.76
C ASP A 940 -7.13 -16.39 -34.29
N LEU A 941 -8.17 -16.32 -33.44
CA LEU A 941 -8.01 -16.06 -32.01
C LEU A 941 -7.28 -17.18 -31.28
N GLN A 942 -7.50 -18.44 -31.66
CA GLN A 942 -6.77 -19.58 -31.08
C GLN A 942 -5.27 -19.55 -31.45
N ASN A 943 -4.94 -19.16 -32.67
CA ASN A 943 -3.54 -18.96 -33.07
C ASN A 943 -2.88 -17.81 -32.30
N LEU A 944 -3.62 -16.73 -32.04
CA LEU A 944 -3.14 -15.58 -31.26
C LEU A 944 -3.07 -15.82 -29.75
N ALA A 945 -3.82 -16.78 -29.21
CA ALA A 945 -3.93 -17.00 -27.76
C ALA A 945 -2.60 -17.31 -27.08
N ASN A 946 -1.63 -17.87 -27.80
CA ASN A 946 -0.30 -18.20 -27.27
C ASN A 946 0.76 -17.14 -27.56
N ASN A 947 0.45 -16.15 -28.40
CA ASN A 947 1.38 -15.09 -28.74
C ASN A 947 1.02 -13.83 -27.95
N TYR A 948 1.83 -13.49 -26.94
CA TYR A 948 1.58 -12.30 -26.11
C TYR A 948 1.98 -10.99 -26.80
N GLY A 949 2.79 -11.05 -27.86
CA GLY A 949 3.27 -9.87 -28.60
C GLY A 949 2.34 -9.40 -29.71
N ASP A 950 1.55 -10.30 -30.31
CA ASP A 950 0.63 -9.97 -31.40
C ASP A 950 -0.81 -9.91 -30.90
N LEU A 951 -1.33 -8.70 -30.69
CA LEU A 951 -2.74 -8.46 -30.44
C LEU A 951 -3.45 -7.99 -31.71
N PRO A 952 -4.75 -8.33 -31.86
CA PRO A 952 -5.58 -7.70 -32.88
C PRO A 952 -5.74 -6.20 -32.62
N LYS A 953 -6.08 -5.42 -33.67
CA LYS A 953 -6.38 -3.99 -33.45
C LYS A 953 -7.56 -3.87 -32.51
N ALA A 954 -7.36 -3.16 -31.41
CA ALA A 954 -8.33 -3.14 -30.33
C ALA A 954 -8.42 -1.78 -29.66
N ILE A 955 -9.62 -1.46 -29.16
CA ILE A 955 -9.85 -0.32 -28.28
C ILE A 955 -9.65 -0.81 -26.85
N LEU A 956 -8.59 -0.33 -26.23
CA LEU A 956 -8.32 -0.47 -24.80
C LEU A 956 -9.36 0.31 -24.01
N TYR A 957 -10.03 -0.34 -23.06
CA TYR A 957 -10.80 0.37 -22.04
C TYR A 957 -10.19 0.25 -20.64
N LEU A 958 -9.25 -0.67 -20.43
CA LEU A 958 -8.45 -0.77 -19.22
C LEU A 958 -7.01 -1.16 -19.57
N GLN A 959 -6.05 -0.40 -19.07
CA GLN A 959 -4.65 -0.76 -19.06
C GLN A 959 -4.11 -0.54 -17.65
N THR A 960 -3.53 -1.56 -17.06
CA THR A 960 -2.99 -1.54 -15.70
C THR A 960 -1.50 -1.80 -15.74
N ALA A 961 -0.72 -0.90 -15.14
CA ALA A 961 0.70 -1.05 -14.95
C ALA A 961 1.03 -0.97 -13.46
N LYS A 962 1.71 -2.00 -12.94
CA LYS A 962 2.32 -1.94 -11.61
C LYS A 962 3.69 -1.27 -11.75
N ASN A 963 3.94 -0.23 -10.96
CA ASN A 963 5.25 0.42 -10.94
C ASN A 963 6.28 -0.48 -10.24
N ASN A 964 7.06 -1.22 -11.02
CA ASN A 964 8.16 -2.04 -10.53
C ASN A 964 9.52 -1.31 -10.55
N ASN A 965 9.55 -0.05 -11.03
CA ASN A 965 10.74 0.76 -11.25
C ASN A 965 10.87 1.95 -10.28
N SER A 966 9.97 2.08 -9.30
CA SER A 966 10.05 3.16 -8.29
C SER A 966 11.41 3.15 -7.59
N THR A 967 12.08 4.29 -7.48
CA THR A 967 13.32 4.41 -6.68
C THR A 967 13.06 4.10 -5.21
N ASN A 968 11.85 4.34 -4.71
CA ASN A 968 11.45 3.95 -3.37
C ASN A 968 10.96 2.50 -3.35
N ALA A 969 11.74 1.62 -2.72
CA ALA A 969 11.44 0.19 -2.56
C ALA A 969 10.06 -0.07 -1.93
N SER A 970 9.60 0.82 -1.05
CA SER A 970 8.30 0.69 -0.36
C SER A 970 7.10 0.83 -1.31
N PHE A 971 7.28 1.46 -2.47
CA PHE A 971 6.22 1.69 -3.47
C PHE A 971 6.31 0.75 -4.68
N ARG A 972 7.37 -0.04 -4.79
CA ARG A 972 7.51 -1.01 -5.90
C ARG A 972 6.45 -2.09 -5.79
N SER A 973 5.81 -2.41 -6.92
CA SER A 973 4.64 -3.30 -7.00
C SER A 973 3.42 -2.84 -6.18
N LYS A 974 3.50 -1.67 -5.55
CA LYS A 974 2.50 -1.08 -4.66
C LYS A 974 1.97 0.25 -5.19
N SER A 975 2.48 0.74 -6.32
CA SER A 975 1.80 1.76 -7.11
C SER A 975 1.21 1.12 -8.36
N VAL A 976 -0.09 1.30 -8.53
CA VAL A 976 -0.87 0.78 -9.66
C VAL A 976 -1.38 1.98 -10.44
N VAL A 977 -1.02 2.05 -11.71
CA VAL A 977 -1.59 3.04 -12.63
C VAL A 977 -2.55 2.31 -13.54
N SER A 978 -3.80 2.74 -13.55
CA SER A 978 -4.84 2.25 -14.43
C SER A 978 -5.26 3.38 -15.37
N ILE A 979 -5.10 3.17 -16.68
CA ILE A 979 -5.68 4.03 -17.71
C ILE A 979 -7.00 3.39 -18.09
N ILE A 980 -8.08 4.13 -17.93
CA ILE A 980 -9.42 3.66 -18.27
C ILE A 980 -9.98 4.57 -19.37
N THR A 981 -10.49 3.94 -20.42
CA THR A 981 -11.10 4.65 -21.57
C THR A 981 -12.58 4.34 -21.58
N GLN A 982 -13.44 5.34 -21.41
CA GLN A 982 -14.90 5.18 -21.49
C GLN A 982 -15.49 6.05 -22.61
N LEU A 983 -16.74 5.76 -22.99
CA LEU A 983 -17.55 6.61 -23.88
C LEU A 983 -17.82 7.95 -23.18
N GLY A 984 -16.85 8.87 -23.27
CA GLY A 984 -16.87 10.15 -22.55
C GLY A 984 -15.49 10.74 -22.25
N GLY A 985 -14.40 9.95 -22.38
CA GLY A 985 -13.03 10.46 -22.22
C GLY A 985 -12.03 9.40 -21.74
N ILE A 986 -10.77 9.82 -21.65
CA ILE A 986 -9.71 9.08 -20.98
C ILE A 986 -9.60 9.63 -19.57
N TRP A 987 -9.52 8.76 -18.58
CA TRP A 987 -9.05 9.12 -17.24
C TRP A 987 -7.94 8.17 -16.82
N ARG A 988 -7.04 8.69 -15.99
CA ARG A 988 -5.93 7.93 -15.41
C ARG A 988 -6.13 7.89 -13.91
N GLU A 989 -6.14 6.70 -13.36
CA GLU A 989 -6.12 6.47 -11.94
C GLU A 989 -4.73 6.00 -11.52
N SER A 990 -4.15 6.62 -10.50
CA SER A 990 -2.91 6.19 -9.86
C SER A 990 -3.19 5.93 -8.39
N SER A 991 -2.97 4.69 -7.95
CA SER A 991 -3.18 4.28 -6.57
C SER A 991 -1.88 3.81 -5.97
N THR A 992 -1.55 4.27 -4.76
CA THR A 992 -0.38 3.81 -4.02
C THR A 992 -0.80 3.14 -2.72
N TYR A 993 -0.21 1.99 -2.43
CA TYR A 993 -0.54 1.14 -1.29
C TYR A 993 0.60 1.11 -0.26
N LEU A 994 0.24 1.05 1.02
CA LEU A 994 1.13 0.81 2.16
C LEU A 994 1.63 -0.64 2.17
N HIS A 995 2.55 -0.95 3.10
CA HIS A 995 3.16 -2.29 3.19
C HIS A 995 2.15 -3.42 3.40
N GLU A 996 1.04 -3.14 4.06
CA GLU A 996 -0.02 -4.09 4.42
C GLU A 996 -1.09 -4.25 3.32
N GLY A 997 -0.92 -3.62 2.16
CA GLY A 997 -1.92 -3.63 1.07
C GLY A 997 -3.03 -2.60 1.24
N LYS A 998 -2.92 -1.70 2.22
CA LYS A 998 -3.85 -0.59 2.49
C LYS A 998 -3.62 0.55 1.50
N LEU A 999 -4.68 1.11 0.91
CA LEU A 999 -4.59 2.21 -0.06
C LEU A 999 -4.13 3.49 0.64
N SER A 1000 -2.93 3.99 0.37
CA SER A 1000 -2.39 5.24 0.94
C SER A 1000 -2.87 6.48 0.20
N THR A 1001 -2.81 6.46 -1.13
CA THR A 1001 -3.15 7.61 -1.98
C THR A 1001 -3.87 7.14 -3.22
N ARG A 1002 -4.82 7.94 -3.69
CA ARG A 1002 -5.52 7.76 -4.95
C ARG A 1002 -5.55 9.08 -5.71
N GLU A 1003 -5.00 9.09 -6.91
CA GLU A 1003 -5.00 10.23 -7.81
C GLU A 1003 -5.83 9.90 -9.04
N ILE A 1004 -6.77 10.77 -9.38
CA ILE A 1004 -7.62 10.65 -10.56
C ILE A 1004 -7.32 11.84 -11.46
N THR A 1005 -6.76 11.57 -12.62
CA THR A 1005 -6.49 12.57 -13.67
C THR A 1005 -7.51 12.42 -14.78
N THR A 1006 -8.35 13.43 -14.97
CA THR A 1006 -9.23 13.57 -16.14
C THR A 1006 -8.60 14.48 -17.18
N PHE A 1007 -8.87 14.25 -18.46
CA PHE A 1007 -8.35 15.08 -19.55
C PHE A 1007 -9.50 15.82 -20.24
N SER A 1008 -9.58 17.14 -20.07
CA SER A 1008 -10.48 18.02 -20.83
C SER A 1008 -9.64 18.90 -21.75
N ASP A 1009 -9.93 18.90 -23.05
CA ASP A 1009 -9.15 19.64 -24.08
C ASP A 1009 -7.63 19.36 -24.03
N ASN A 1010 -7.26 18.11 -23.75
CA ASN A 1010 -5.87 17.66 -23.52
C ASN A 1010 -5.16 18.29 -22.30
N ILE A 1011 -5.89 18.98 -21.42
CA ILE A 1011 -5.36 19.52 -20.15
C ILE A 1011 -5.65 18.50 -19.03
N PRO A 1012 -4.62 18.02 -18.32
CA PRO A 1012 -4.81 17.10 -17.21
C PRO A 1012 -5.31 17.83 -15.96
N HIS A 1013 -6.44 17.40 -15.41
CA HIS A 1013 -6.95 17.80 -14.11
C HIS A 1013 -6.81 16.65 -13.12
N THR A 1014 -5.90 16.77 -12.15
CA THR A 1014 -5.61 15.72 -11.17
C THR A 1014 -6.25 16.04 -9.82
N HIS A 1015 -7.04 15.09 -9.32
CA HIS A 1015 -7.64 15.10 -7.99
C HIS A 1015 -6.98 14.04 -7.12
N ARG A 1016 -6.47 14.45 -5.96
CA ARG A 1016 -5.77 13.57 -5.02
C ARG A 1016 -6.60 13.33 -3.77
N VAL A 1017 -6.72 12.07 -3.38
CA VAL A 1017 -7.34 11.62 -2.14
C VAL A 1017 -6.29 10.87 -1.33
N ASP A 1018 -6.04 11.32 -0.10
CA ASP A 1018 -5.10 10.69 0.82
C ASP A 1018 -5.85 9.95 1.94
N TYR A 1019 -5.34 8.78 2.31
CA TYR A 1019 -5.91 7.93 3.35
C TYR A 1019 -4.91 7.74 4.47
N THR A 1020 -5.36 8.00 5.70
CA THR A 1020 -4.61 7.69 6.92
C THR A 1020 -5.29 6.54 7.64
N TYR A 1021 -4.49 5.65 8.22
CA TYR A 1021 -4.98 4.47 8.94
C TYR A 1021 -4.53 4.51 10.39
N PHE A 1022 -5.35 3.93 11.28
CA PHE A 1022 -4.94 3.48 12.60
C PHE A 1022 -5.23 1.98 12.70
N GLY A 1023 -4.19 1.18 12.91
CA GLY A 1023 -4.27 -0.28 12.76
C GLY A 1023 -4.83 -0.66 11.40
N GLU A 1024 -5.81 -1.57 11.36
CA GLU A 1024 -6.47 -2.04 10.14
C GLU A 1024 -7.53 -1.08 9.56
N HIS A 1025 -7.83 0.04 10.22
CA HIS A 1025 -8.97 0.87 9.87
C HIS A 1025 -8.55 2.25 9.38
N VAL A 1026 -9.27 2.77 8.38
CA VAL A 1026 -9.15 4.17 7.95
C VAL A 1026 -9.55 5.07 9.11
N SER A 1027 -8.66 5.98 9.47
CA SER A 1027 -8.84 6.97 10.53
C SER A 1027 -9.20 8.34 9.98
N SER A 1028 -8.64 8.71 8.83
CA SER A 1028 -9.03 9.91 8.12
C SER A 1028 -8.86 9.80 6.61
N ILE A 1029 -9.65 10.59 5.89
CA ILE A 1029 -9.57 10.76 4.44
C ILE A 1029 -9.47 12.25 4.14
N THR A 1030 -8.46 12.64 3.37
CA THR A 1030 -8.28 14.01 2.88
C THR A 1030 -8.77 14.09 1.45
N TYR A 1031 -9.78 14.94 1.23
CA TYR A 1031 -10.39 15.14 -0.09
C TYR A 1031 -9.80 16.36 -0.81
N PRO A 1032 -9.81 16.38 -2.16
CA PRO A 1032 -9.32 17.48 -2.98
C PRO A 1032 -10.36 18.61 -3.10
N MET A 1033 -11.01 18.95 -1.99
CA MET A 1033 -11.99 20.03 -1.90
C MET A 1033 -11.75 20.83 -0.62
N LEU A 1034 -12.15 22.10 -0.64
CA LEU A 1034 -11.99 22.98 0.50
C LEU A 1034 -13.24 22.99 1.37
N TYR A 1035 -13.04 22.90 2.69
CA TYR A 1035 -14.04 23.14 3.71
C TYR A 1035 -13.51 24.21 4.66
N LYS A 1036 -14.23 25.33 4.80
CA LYS A 1036 -13.78 26.51 5.57
C LYS A 1036 -12.36 26.99 5.18
N ASN A 1037 -12.06 27.04 3.88
CA ASN A 1037 -10.76 27.42 3.32
C ASN A 1037 -9.56 26.51 3.69
N GLN A 1038 -9.82 25.31 4.21
CA GLN A 1038 -8.82 24.28 4.47
C GLN A 1038 -9.15 22.99 3.69
N PRO A 1039 -8.19 22.10 3.41
CA PRO A 1039 -8.50 20.78 2.84
C PRO A 1039 -9.54 20.05 3.69
N LEU A 1040 -10.56 19.48 3.05
CA LEU A 1040 -11.56 18.69 3.75
C LEU A 1040 -10.91 17.39 4.26
N ILE A 1041 -10.71 17.30 5.57
CA ILE A 1041 -10.27 16.08 6.25
C ILE A 1041 -11.47 15.50 7.00
N VAL A 1042 -11.90 14.32 6.58
CA VAL A 1042 -12.95 13.53 7.22
C VAL A 1042 -12.29 12.58 8.21
N VAL A 1043 -12.65 12.64 9.50
CA VAL A 1043 -12.12 11.79 10.57
C VAL A 1043 -13.19 10.83 11.07
N TYR A 1044 -12.78 9.60 11.37
CA TYR A 1044 -13.64 8.53 11.89
C TYR A 1044 -13.22 8.15 13.31
N SER A 1045 -14.11 8.34 14.28
CA SER A 1045 -13.94 7.84 15.65
C SER A 1045 -14.51 6.43 15.76
N ARG A 1046 -13.91 5.59 16.60
CA ARG A 1046 -14.34 4.19 16.79
C ARG A 1046 -14.38 3.79 18.26
N ASN A 1047 -15.25 2.82 18.58
CA ASN A 1047 -15.23 2.13 19.87
C ASN A 1047 -14.23 0.96 19.89
N LYS A 1048 -14.13 0.26 21.02
CA LYS A 1048 -13.25 -0.91 21.19
C LYS A 1048 -13.63 -2.12 20.34
N GLN A 1049 -14.84 -2.18 19.78
CA GLN A 1049 -15.26 -3.18 18.79
C GLN A 1049 -15.01 -2.73 17.35
N SER A 1050 -14.22 -1.67 17.14
CA SER A 1050 -13.90 -1.05 15.85
C SER A 1050 -15.10 -0.48 15.08
N ARG A 1051 -16.26 -0.28 15.71
CA ARG A 1051 -17.45 0.33 15.11
C ARG A 1051 -17.33 1.84 15.09
N ILE A 1052 -17.82 2.50 14.04
CA ILE A 1052 -17.73 3.98 13.90
C ILE A 1052 -18.67 4.64 14.89
N THR A 1053 -18.15 5.41 15.83
CA THR A 1053 -18.97 6.14 16.83
C THR A 1053 -19.21 7.59 16.44
N ALA A 1054 -18.35 8.17 15.59
CA ALA A 1054 -18.52 9.53 15.11
C ALA A 1054 -17.81 9.79 13.78
N ILE A 1055 -18.34 10.76 13.02
CA ILE A 1055 -17.75 11.27 11.79
C ILE A 1055 -17.72 12.79 11.86
N GLY A 1056 -16.56 13.39 11.58
CA GLY A 1056 -16.38 14.83 11.64
C GLY A 1056 -15.05 15.32 11.07
N THR A 1057 -14.54 16.41 11.62
CA THR A 1057 -13.27 17.03 11.24
C THR A 1057 -12.21 16.82 12.32
N PRO A 1058 -10.91 17.06 12.06
CA PRO A 1058 -9.87 16.96 13.09
C PRO A 1058 -10.15 17.78 14.36
N ASP A 1059 -10.70 18.99 14.20
CA ASP A 1059 -11.03 19.87 15.33
C ASP A 1059 -12.32 19.47 16.07
N ASN A 1060 -13.18 18.67 15.44
CA ASN A 1060 -14.45 18.21 16.00
C ASN A 1060 -14.85 16.89 15.35
N ALA A 1061 -14.45 15.78 15.98
CA ALA A 1061 -14.67 14.44 15.46
C ALA A 1061 -16.16 14.03 15.37
N GLU A 1062 -17.06 14.80 15.97
CA GLU A 1062 -18.51 14.55 15.99
C GLU A 1062 -19.29 15.53 15.10
N GLN A 1063 -18.60 16.39 14.35
CA GLN A 1063 -19.18 17.52 13.61
C GLN A 1063 -20.39 17.17 12.73
N TRP A 1064 -20.46 15.95 12.17
CA TRP A 1064 -21.53 15.56 11.24
C TRP A 1064 -22.44 14.48 11.80
N ALA A 1065 -21.89 13.40 12.36
CA ALA A 1065 -22.68 12.27 12.82
C ALA A 1065 -22.10 11.59 14.08
N LYS A 1066 -22.99 11.02 14.91
CA LYS A 1066 -22.66 10.10 16.00
C LYS A 1066 -23.53 8.85 15.95
N PHE A 1067 -22.98 7.73 16.40
CA PHE A 1067 -23.67 6.44 16.38
C PHE A 1067 -23.55 5.73 17.73
N ASN A 1068 -24.65 5.16 18.19
CA ASN A 1068 -24.68 4.20 19.29
C ASN A 1068 -25.08 2.82 18.76
N TYR A 1069 -24.64 1.78 19.46
CA TYR A 1069 -24.85 0.40 19.07
C TYR A 1069 -25.43 -0.41 20.22
N ALA A 1070 -26.33 -1.31 19.90
CA ALA A 1070 -26.72 -2.38 20.81
C ALA A 1070 -25.64 -3.48 20.87
N ALA A 1071 -25.71 -4.37 21.87
CA ALA A 1071 -24.70 -5.41 22.13
C ALA A 1071 -24.35 -6.27 20.89
N HIS A 1072 -25.37 -6.68 20.13
CA HIS A 1072 -25.24 -7.43 18.88
C HIS A 1072 -24.67 -6.67 17.67
N GLY A 1073 -24.39 -5.36 17.80
CA GLY A 1073 -23.74 -4.56 16.77
C GLY A 1073 -24.63 -3.80 15.81
N GLN A 1074 -25.94 -3.88 16.00
CA GLN A 1074 -26.90 -3.06 15.28
C GLN A 1074 -26.89 -1.63 15.84
N VAL A 1075 -27.09 -0.64 14.96
CA VAL A 1075 -27.15 0.79 15.32
C VAL A 1075 -28.43 1.01 16.11
N SER A 1076 -28.35 1.50 17.35
CA SER A 1076 -29.53 1.90 18.12
C SER A 1076 -29.92 3.35 17.86
N ASP A 1077 -28.92 4.21 17.65
CA ASP A 1077 -29.12 5.64 17.46
C ASP A 1077 -28.15 6.17 16.41
N GLU A 1078 -28.65 7.00 15.51
CA GLU A 1078 -27.88 7.83 14.59
C GLU A 1078 -28.22 9.30 14.83
N MET A 1079 -27.24 10.11 15.22
CA MET A 1079 -27.43 11.53 15.48
C MET A 1079 -26.76 12.37 14.40
N HIS A 1080 -27.53 13.15 13.66
CA HIS A 1080 -27.04 14.10 12.67
C HIS A 1080 -26.87 15.48 13.31
N ILE A 1081 -25.63 15.85 13.66
CA ILE A 1081 -25.34 17.09 14.38
C ILE A 1081 -25.66 18.32 13.52
N SER A 1082 -25.24 18.34 12.26
CA SER A 1082 -25.47 19.47 11.34
C SER A 1082 -26.95 19.81 11.13
N ASN A 1083 -27.84 18.80 11.13
CA ASN A 1083 -29.28 18.96 10.90
C ASN A 1083 -30.11 18.85 12.19
N SER A 1084 -29.44 18.66 13.33
CA SER A 1084 -30.01 18.56 14.67
C SER A 1084 -31.21 17.60 14.72
N PHE A 1085 -30.99 16.34 14.36
CA PHE A 1085 -31.96 15.26 14.59
C PHE A 1085 -31.29 13.94 14.90
N ALA A 1086 -32.04 13.07 15.55
CA ALA A 1086 -31.65 11.69 15.82
C ALA A 1086 -32.65 10.74 15.19
N THR A 1087 -32.15 9.61 14.70
CA THR A 1087 -32.93 8.45 14.30
C THR A 1087 -32.69 7.34 15.31
N HIS A 1088 -33.79 6.83 15.88
CA HIS A 1088 -33.78 5.71 16.82
C HIS A 1088 -34.26 4.45 16.13
N TYR A 1089 -33.57 3.34 16.39
CA TYR A 1089 -33.84 2.04 15.80
C TYR A 1089 -34.10 1.02 16.90
N ASP A 1090 -35.24 0.34 16.82
CA ASP A 1090 -35.59 -0.78 17.68
C ASP A 1090 -35.60 -2.09 16.91
N TYR A 1091 -35.17 -3.16 17.56
CA TYR A 1091 -35.09 -4.50 16.98
C TYR A 1091 -35.80 -5.52 17.85
N ASN A 1092 -36.42 -6.52 17.21
CA ASN A 1092 -37.04 -7.65 17.91
C ASN A 1092 -35.99 -8.68 18.37
N SER A 1093 -36.42 -9.76 19.02
CA SER A 1093 -35.52 -10.75 19.63
C SER A 1093 -34.49 -11.36 18.67
N PRO A 1094 -34.85 -11.81 17.44
CA PRO A 1094 -33.87 -12.24 16.43
C PRO A 1094 -32.94 -11.14 15.88
N GLY A 1095 -33.24 -9.87 16.11
CA GLY A 1095 -32.49 -8.73 15.57
C GLY A 1095 -33.06 -8.17 14.26
N TYR A 1096 -34.34 -8.36 13.98
CA TYR A 1096 -35.00 -7.70 12.83
C TYR A 1096 -35.49 -6.31 13.23
N LEU A 1097 -35.33 -5.32 12.35
CA LEU A 1097 -35.72 -3.94 12.59
C LEU A 1097 -37.24 -3.85 12.80
N GLU A 1098 -37.69 -3.47 13.98
CA GLU A 1098 -39.11 -3.38 14.32
C GLU A 1098 -39.63 -1.95 14.15
N THR A 1099 -38.86 -0.96 14.60
CA THR A 1099 -39.22 0.45 14.42
C THR A 1099 -38.04 1.33 14.05
N LEU A 1100 -38.32 2.35 13.24
CA LEU A 1100 -37.43 3.46 12.94
C LEU A 1100 -38.19 4.75 13.24
N GLN A 1101 -37.62 5.61 14.08
CA GLN A 1101 -38.28 6.83 14.53
C GLN A 1101 -37.32 8.02 14.48
N ASN A 1102 -37.74 9.09 13.81
CA ASN A 1102 -37.07 10.39 13.86
C ASN A 1102 -38.09 11.53 13.69
N LYS A 1103 -37.63 12.78 13.72
CA LYS A 1103 -38.52 13.95 13.60
C LYS A 1103 -39.26 14.06 12.25
N TYR A 1104 -38.84 13.35 11.22
CA TYR A 1104 -39.40 13.40 9.87
C TYR A 1104 -40.19 12.15 9.47
N LEU A 1105 -40.00 11.03 10.18
CA LEU A 1105 -40.48 9.72 9.79
C LEU A 1105 -40.66 8.81 11.00
N ASN A 1106 -41.81 8.15 11.06
CA ASN A 1106 -41.99 6.93 11.86
C ASN A 1106 -42.32 5.75 10.93
N GLU A 1107 -41.58 4.66 11.07
CA GLU A 1107 -41.79 3.42 10.34
C GLU A 1107 -41.85 2.24 11.33
N THR A 1108 -42.78 1.32 11.10
CA THR A 1108 -42.92 0.06 11.85
C THR A 1108 -42.93 -1.10 10.86
N VAL A 1109 -42.09 -2.09 11.09
CA VAL A 1109 -41.89 -3.22 10.18
C VAL A 1109 -42.31 -4.51 10.89
N TYR A 1110 -43.14 -5.29 10.20
CA TYR A 1110 -43.72 -6.53 10.72
C TYR A 1110 -43.13 -7.72 9.98
N TYR A 1111 -42.80 -8.79 10.71
CA TYR A 1111 -42.25 -10.04 10.17
C TYR A 1111 -43.12 -11.27 10.49
N THR A 1112 -43.84 -11.22 11.61
CA THR A 1112 -44.56 -12.37 12.18
C THR A 1112 -46.06 -12.31 11.91
N GLU A 1113 -46.58 -11.15 11.50
CA GLU A 1113 -48.02 -10.94 11.29
C GLU A 1113 -48.32 -9.96 10.16
N GLY A 1114 -49.58 -10.01 9.70
CA GLY A 1114 -50.18 -8.97 8.87
C GLY A 1114 -49.56 -8.76 7.50
N SER A 1115 -49.07 -9.81 6.83
CA SER A 1115 -48.58 -9.66 5.45
C SER A 1115 -49.72 -9.28 4.48
N TYR A 1116 -49.38 -8.82 3.27
CA TYR A 1116 -50.33 -8.46 2.22
C TYR A 1116 -51.05 -9.68 1.61
N GLY A 1117 -51.69 -10.50 2.45
CA GLY A 1117 -52.48 -11.66 2.07
C GLY A 1117 -52.09 -13.00 2.71
N GLN A 1118 -51.05 -13.10 3.56
CA GLN A 1118 -50.63 -14.36 4.23
C GLN A 1118 -50.39 -14.20 5.75
N GLY A 1119 -49.89 -15.26 6.39
CA GLY A 1119 -49.23 -15.16 7.70
C GLY A 1119 -47.88 -14.42 7.61
N GLY A 1120 -47.20 -14.26 8.75
CA GLY A 1120 -45.82 -13.74 8.77
C GLY A 1120 -44.80 -14.72 8.20
N PHE A 1121 -43.62 -14.22 7.84
CA PHE A 1121 -42.50 -14.99 7.31
C PHE A 1121 -41.57 -15.55 8.39
N PHE A 1122 -41.41 -14.83 9.51
CA PHE A 1122 -40.55 -15.18 10.65
C PHE A 1122 -39.05 -15.40 10.33
N ASP A 1123 -38.62 -15.29 9.08
CA ASP A 1123 -37.25 -15.53 8.63
C ASP A 1123 -36.46 -14.22 8.37
N GLY A 1124 -37.05 -13.08 8.71
CA GLY A 1124 -36.50 -11.75 8.43
C GLY A 1124 -37.01 -11.12 7.13
N THR A 1125 -37.84 -11.84 6.35
CA THR A 1125 -38.58 -11.25 5.23
C THR A 1125 -39.67 -10.32 5.77
N ILE A 1126 -39.67 -9.08 5.28
CA ILE A 1126 -40.68 -8.10 5.67
C ILE A 1126 -42.06 -8.59 5.22
N ALA A 1127 -42.95 -8.83 6.18
CA ALA A 1127 -44.34 -9.16 5.93
C ALA A 1127 -45.14 -7.92 5.51
N ARG A 1128 -44.93 -6.82 6.23
CA ARG A 1128 -45.60 -5.53 6.01
C ARG A 1128 -44.79 -4.41 6.63
N THR A 1129 -44.88 -3.24 6.04
CA THR A 1129 -44.39 -1.98 6.61
C THR A 1129 -45.56 -1.03 6.83
N GLN A 1130 -45.57 -0.33 7.96
CA GLN A 1130 -46.43 0.82 8.22
C GLN A 1130 -45.57 2.07 8.31
N PHE A 1131 -45.96 3.10 7.57
CA PHE A 1131 -45.21 4.34 7.42
C PHE A 1131 -46.06 5.54 7.82
N LYS A 1132 -45.46 6.49 8.54
CA LYS A 1132 -46.02 7.80 8.83
C LYS A 1132 -44.99 8.89 8.53
N ALA A 1133 -45.19 9.60 7.41
CA ALA A 1133 -44.47 10.83 7.10
C ALA A 1133 -44.79 11.92 8.14
N LEU A 1134 -43.76 12.47 8.78
CA LEU A 1134 -43.86 13.64 9.66
C LEU A 1134 -43.15 14.87 9.06
N TRP A 1135 -42.46 14.70 7.92
CA TRP A 1135 -41.70 15.79 7.28
C TRP A 1135 -42.57 16.97 6.86
N PHE A 1136 -43.85 16.76 6.54
CA PHE A 1136 -44.81 17.82 6.23
C PHE A 1136 -44.91 18.89 7.33
N ASP A 1137 -44.75 18.50 8.59
CA ASP A 1137 -44.81 19.41 9.74
C ASP A 1137 -43.52 20.23 9.92
N HIS A 1138 -42.46 19.86 9.21
CA HIS A 1138 -41.12 20.44 9.31
C HIS A 1138 -40.63 21.11 8.00
N CYS A 1139 -41.47 21.15 6.96
CA CYS A 1139 -41.18 21.83 5.70
C CYS A 1139 -41.83 23.23 5.62
N ASP A 1140 -41.32 24.10 4.75
CA ASP A 1140 -41.98 25.38 4.44
C ASP A 1140 -43.30 25.09 3.71
N ARG A 1141 -44.40 25.08 4.46
CA ARG A 1141 -45.73 24.75 3.98
C ARG A 1141 -46.16 25.59 2.77
N ARG A 1142 -45.65 26.83 2.64
CA ARG A 1142 -45.93 27.71 1.48
C ARG A 1142 -45.43 27.13 0.15
N ARG A 1143 -44.45 26.24 0.16
CA ARG A 1143 -43.93 25.56 -1.04
C ARG A 1143 -44.73 24.30 -1.41
N LEU A 1144 -45.64 23.86 -0.54
CA LEU A 1144 -46.46 22.66 -0.71
C LEU A 1144 -47.91 23.00 -1.14
N SER A 1145 -48.27 24.28 -1.23
CA SER A 1145 -49.60 24.70 -1.67
C SER A 1145 -49.72 24.65 -3.19
N LEU A 1146 -50.77 24.01 -3.70
CA LEU A 1146 -51.05 23.98 -5.13
C LEU A 1146 -51.84 25.23 -5.55
N SER A 1147 -51.16 26.18 -6.22
CA SER A 1147 -51.87 27.26 -6.93
C SER A 1147 -52.51 26.72 -8.21
N PRO A 1148 -53.57 27.37 -8.74
CA PRO A 1148 -54.17 26.98 -10.02
C PRO A 1148 -53.16 26.95 -11.17
N GLU A 1149 -52.19 27.88 -11.18
CA GLU A 1149 -51.12 27.96 -12.17
C GLU A 1149 -50.17 26.77 -12.04
N THR A 1150 -49.71 26.47 -10.83
CA THR A 1150 -48.76 25.37 -10.57
C THR A 1150 -49.41 24.01 -10.83
N PHE A 1151 -50.66 23.84 -10.40
CA PHE A 1151 -51.46 22.64 -10.63
C PHE A 1151 -51.69 22.40 -12.13
N ARG A 1152 -52.04 23.46 -12.87
CA ARG A 1152 -52.16 23.40 -14.33
C ARG A 1152 -50.85 23.02 -15.00
N GLN A 1153 -49.74 23.68 -14.66
CA GLN A 1153 -48.42 23.42 -15.27
C GLN A 1153 -47.94 21.98 -15.04
N ARG A 1154 -48.14 21.45 -13.83
CA ARG A 1154 -47.76 20.06 -13.54
C ARG A 1154 -48.62 19.06 -14.32
N LEU A 1155 -49.93 19.29 -14.43
CA LEU A 1155 -50.80 18.44 -15.27
C LEU A 1155 -50.47 18.54 -16.77
N GLU A 1156 -50.13 19.74 -17.25
CA GLU A 1156 -49.67 19.95 -18.64
C GLU A 1156 -48.37 19.16 -18.91
N THR A 1157 -47.44 19.15 -17.95
CA THR A 1157 -46.19 18.38 -18.03
C THR A 1157 -46.44 16.87 -18.03
N ALA A 1158 -47.48 16.41 -17.32
CA ALA A 1158 -47.98 15.03 -17.34
C ALA A 1158 -48.85 14.72 -18.59
N GLY A 1159 -48.88 15.60 -19.59
CA GLY A 1159 -49.60 15.41 -20.85
C GLY A 1159 -51.11 15.54 -20.74
N THR A 1160 -51.60 16.38 -19.81
CA THR A 1160 -53.02 16.69 -19.61
C THR A 1160 -53.24 18.19 -19.63
N HIS A 1161 -53.93 18.69 -20.65
CA HIS A 1161 -54.19 20.12 -20.80
C HIS A 1161 -55.51 20.53 -20.14
N ILE A 1162 -55.44 21.45 -19.17
CA ILE A 1162 -56.60 22.07 -18.53
C ILE A 1162 -56.47 23.59 -18.53
N THR A 1163 -57.59 24.30 -18.54
CA THR A 1163 -57.61 25.77 -18.39
C THR A 1163 -57.41 26.17 -16.93
N LEU A 1164 -57.02 27.43 -16.69
CA LEU A 1164 -56.85 27.96 -15.32
C LEU A 1164 -58.16 27.86 -14.50
N LYS A 1165 -59.31 28.13 -15.12
CA LYS A 1165 -60.64 27.98 -14.49
C LYS A 1165 -60.95 26.54 -14.11
N GLN A 1166 -60.54 25.57 -14.94
CA GLN A 1166 -60.69 24.15 -14.61
C GLN A 1166 -59.75 23.73 -13.49
N ALA A 1167 -58.52 24.26 -13.45
CA ALA A 1167 -57.58 24.04 -12.36
C ALA A 1167 -58.14 24.54 -11.02
N GLU A 1168 -58.70 25.75 -10.98
CA GLU A 1168 -59.39 26.29 -9.79
C GLU A 1168 -60.57 25.41 -9.36
N TYR A 1169 -61.39 24.98 -10.31
CA TYR A 1169 -62.54 24.12 -10.05
C TYR A 1169 -62.12 22.77 -9.45
N TYR A 1170 -61.11 22.11 -10.01
CA TYR A 1170 -60.63 20.82 -9.49
C TYR A 1170 -59.94 20.96 -8.13
N LEU A 1171 -59.16 22.01 -7.90
CA LEU A 1171 -58.56 22.28 -6.59
C LEU A 1171 -59.66 22.48 -5.52
N GLN A 1172 -60.73 23.20 -5.84
CA GLN A 1172 -61.85 23.39 -4.93
C GLN A 1172 -62.62 22.09 -4.64
N LEU A 1173 -62.78 21.21 -5.64
CA LEU A 1173 -63.37 19.89 -5.45
C LEU A 1173 -62.51 19.00 -4.54
N LEU A 1174 -61.18 19.03 -4.72
CA LEU A 1174 -60.24 18.28 -3.89
C LEU A 1174 -60.20 18.80 -2.45
N GLU A 1175 -60.27 20.12 -2.26
CA GLU A 1175 -60.39 20.77 -0.95
C GLU A 1175 -61.69 20.34 -0.24
N ASN A 1176 -62.83 20.43 -0.93
CA ASN A 1176 -64.13 20.03 -0.38
C ASN A 1176 -64.20 18.53 -0.05
N ALA A 1177 -63.50 17.69 -0.80
CA ALA A 1177 -63.40 16.26 -0.57
C ALA A 1177 -62.32 15.86 0.46
N GLY A 1178 -61.64 16.83 1.07
CA GLY A 1178 -60.65 16.60 2.12
C GLY A 1178 -59.33 15.99 1.64
N PHE A 1179 -59.02 16.11 0.35
CA PHE A 1179 -57.70 15.79 -0.20
C PHE A 1179 -56.72 16.96 -0.02
N LEU A 1180 -57.24 18.19 0.01
CA LEU A 1180 -56.49 19.42 0.29
C LEU A 1180 -57.02 20.13 1.54
N ASP A 1181 -56.16 20.87 2.23
CA ASP A 1181 -56.57 21.77 3.32
C ASP A 1181 -57.04 23.14 2.78
N LYS A 1182 -57.49 24.02 3.68
CA LYS A 1182 -57.96 25.39 3.33
C LYS A 1182 -56.90 26.28 2.69
N ASN A 1183 -55.64 25.87 2.76
CA ASN A 1183 -54.49 26.54 2.15
C ASN A 1183 -53.99 25.78 0.90
N ARG A 1184 -54.76 24.80 0.42
CA ARG A 1184 -54.49 23.92 -0.73
C ARG A 1184 -53.21 23.09 -0.59
N HIS A 1185 -52.84 22.72 0.63
CA HIS A 1185 -51.81 21.71 0.87
C HIS A 1185 -52.42 20.32 0.76
N VAL A 1186 -51.67 19.37 0.20
CA VAL A 1186 -52.08 17.95 0.15
C VAL A 1186 -52.09 17.36 1.56
N ILE A 1187 -53.22 16.78 1.98
CA ILE A 1187 -53.39 16.20 3.33
C ILE A 1187 -53.04 14.70 3.35
N LYS A 1188 -53.09 14.00 2.20
CA LYS A 1188 -52.80 12.56 2.07
C LYS A 1188 -51.64 12.32 1.12
N ALA A 1189 -50.52 11.86 1.66
CA ALA A 1189 -49.27 11.66 0.91
C ALA A 1189 -49.19 10.35 0.10
N PHE A 1190 -50.23 9.52 0.11
CA PHE A 1190 -50.26 8.29 -0.71
C PHE A 1190 -51.69 7.92 -1.12
N LEU A 1191 -51.95 8.04 -2.42
CA LEU A 1191 -53.14 7.59 -3.12
C LEU A 1191 -52.71 6.45 -4.04
N PRO A 1192 -52.87 5.16 -3.65
CA PRO A 1192 -52.62 4.04 -4.57
C PRO A 1192 -53.46 4.19 -5.84
N ARG A 1193 -53.05 3.57 -6.95
CA ARG A 1193 -53.75 3.71 -8.26
C ARG A 1193 -55.26 3.44 -8.17
N GLU A 1194 -55.66 2.47 -7.34
CA GLU A 1194 -57.05 2.10 -7.06
C GLU A 1194 -57.86 3.22 -6.38
N SER A 1195 -57.18 4.20 -5.78
CA SER A 1195 -57.79 5.36 -5.09
C SER A 1195 -58.35 6.41 -6.02
N ALA A 1196 -58.10 6.31 -7.33
CA ALA A 1196 -58.78 7.14 -8.32
C ALA A 1196 -60.31 6.99 -8.26
N LEU A 1197 -60.81 5.91 -7.65
CA LEU A 1197 -62.23 5.67 -7.34
C LEU A 1197 -62.76 6.53 -6.17
N TYR A 1198 -61.89 7.06 -5.31
CA TYR A 1198 -62.27 7.91 -4.16
C TYR A 1198 -62.12 9.41 -4.43
N LEU A 1199 -61.55 9.78 -5.59
CA LEU A 1199 -61.57 11.17 -6.05
C LEU A 1199 -63.02 11.60 -6.35
N PRO A 1200 -63.35 12.90 -6.25
CA PRO A 1200 -64.64 13.42 -6.72
C PRO A 1200 -64.95 12.88 -8.12
N ARG A 1201 -66.22 12.59 -8.41
CA ARG A 1201 -66.63 11.94 -9.66
C ARG A 1201 -66.14 12.70 -10.90
N GLU A 1202 -66.11 14.02 -10.80
CA GLU A 1202 -65.64 14.98 -11.80
C GLU A 1202 -64.12 14.94 -11.99
N CYS A 1203 -63.38 14.39 -11.02
CA CYS A 1203 -61.93 14.18 -11.03
C CYS A 1203 -61.55 12.72 -11.39
N GLY A 1204 -62.49 11.85 -11.79
CA GLY A 1204 -62.26 10.42 -12.00
C GLY A 1204 -61.71 10.02 -13.40
N GLY A 1205 -61.60 8.72 -13.64
CA GLY A 1205 -61.16 8.16 -14.94
C GLY A 1205 -59.66 8.27 -15.22
N THR A 1206 -59.27 8.35 -16.49
CA THR A 1206 -57.86 8.51 -16.90
C THR A 1206 -57.22 9.80 -16.40
N PHE A 1207 -58.03 10.87 -16.25
CA PHE A 1207 -57.63 12.12 -15.61
C PHE A 1207 -57.35 11.92 -14.11
N GLY A 1208 -58.21 11.17 -13.42
CA GLY A 1208 -58.04 10.84 -12.00
C GLY A 1208 -56.78 10.07 -11.67
N TYR A 1209 -56.32 9.17 -12.55
CA TYR A 1209 -55.03 8.48 -12.34
C TYR A 1209 -53.84 9.44 -12.36
N LYS A 1210 -53.78 10.36 -13.34
CA LYS A 1210 -52.73 11.37 -13.42
C LYS A 1210 -52.83 12.39 -12.29
N LEU A 1211 -54.05 12.68 -11.84
CA LEU A 1211 -54.28 13.56 -10.71
C LEU A 1211 -53.85 12.92 -9.38
N ALA A 1212 -54.10 11.62 -9.19
CA ALA A 1212 -53.60 10.89 -8.03
C ALA A 1212 -52.08 10.78 -8.03
N GLU A 1213 -51.46 10.57 -9.20
CA GLU A 1213 -50.00 10.60 -9.38
C GLU A 1213 -49.43 11.96 -9.00
N LEU A 1214 -50.02 13.05 -9.48
CA LEU A 1214 -49.64 14.42 -9.14
C LEU A 1214 -49.75 14.73 -7.64
N LEU A 1215 -50.80 14.25 -6.96
CA LEU A 1215 -51.00 14.48 -5.53
C LEU A 1215 -50.03 13.66 -4.66
N ASN A 1216 -49.45 12.59 -5.21
CA ASN A 1216 -48.40 11.81 -4.56
C ASN A 1216 -47.00 12.44 -4.71
N GLU A 1217 -46.80 13.36 -5.66
CA GLU A 1217 -45.56 14.10 -5.95
C GLU A 1217 -45.45 15.45 -5.21
#